data_AF-A0A8J4A384-F1
#
_entry.id   AF-A0A8J4A384-F1
#
_cell.length_a   1.000
_cell.length_b   1.000
_cell.length_c   1.000
_cell.angle_alpha   90.00
_cell.angle_beta   90.00
_cell.angle_gamma   90.00
#
_symmetry.space_group_name_H-M   'P 1'
#
loop_
_entity.id
_entity.type
_entity.pdbx_description
1 polymer ?
#
loop_
_entity_poly.entity_id
_entity_poly.type
_entity_poly.pdbx_seq_one_letter_code
_entity_poly.pdbx_strand_id
1 'polypeptide(L)'
;MPSHRLTIATGCLSGTLDDKLSAAAAARFTGIELFDRDLVASSWSPRRIRQECDRRGLSIDVYQPLRDVEAVPPDAFAAALRRAERTLDVLDQLGTTTLLVTATESADAVDDDDLAAEHLHALADRAHRRGIRIAYEASGRFVSSYRRAWRIVRAADHPALGLCLDSVRALSTDDVAGIRVIPGAKIFHVRLADAPRPDADLRLLPGLGSLDLPRFTGAVLGTGYDGPLSLEVVNDVYRQADPRHAAIDGMRSLLDLLSAGAPPPPGLTGHVFTEVAVDDLSGPAVARALTGLGFAHTGQHRSKPVQLWEQGSARILLNFAAQRTMAPGTATICALAVGSTDPDESVRRAERLLAPVLPRLRRPEEAELMSVAAPDGIAVFLVGNEPWRRDFDRTGTVDAGGGRITGTDHIVLTDPLDDFDETTLFYRTVLGLRAAATTEIPAPFGLIRGRAATDPTGRVRIILNTAPLRRGDWAPVIPYPQHIAFRSDDAIASAEAMHALGAPVLRIPSNYYDDLDARYDLAPDLLAALRKHSILYDRDASGGYLHFYTEMLGSRVFFAVVQRLGGYTGYGDPAGVPVRMVAHRESRLHSLRPPDSTPHRDYSLAHLTALSLSPPELVEAAADAGYRYVGLRLTRVTREEPHYPLATDPALLRTTKVRLAATGIEVLDIELARISPHDDPRDFQRFLDTGAELGARHVITQLPDPDRARKTDRFAQLCELARPLGLTVDLEFPSWTETPDLGAAVRVLRGADQPNAGILVDLLHFARSGSSLADLRQLPAEWFHFVHVCDAPPGVPPTNEGLIHTARFERLFPGEGGIDVRGILDALPPGLPYALEIPRATLVAQVGGKEHARLSITAARDYLSLP
;
A
#
# COMPACT_ATOMS: atom_id res chain seq x y z
N MET A 1 -27.44 31.60 -2.67
CA MET A 1 -26.34 31.75 -1.70
C MET A 1 -26.88 31.42 -0.32
N PRO A 2 -26.09 30.86 0.61
CA PRO A 2 -26.56 30.63 1.97
C PRO A 2 -27.06 31.95 2.58
N SER A 3 -28.08 31.88 3.44
CA SER A 3 -28.63 33.04 4.14
C SER A 3 -27.68 33.61 5.21
N HIS A 4 -26.65 32.85 5.60
CA HIS A 4 -25.65 33.21 6.61
C HIS A 4 -24.24 33.25 6.03
N ARG A 5 -23.39 34.10 6.62
CA ARG A 5 -21.95 34.12 6.34
C ARG A 5 -21.31 32.85 6.88
N LEU A 6 -20.50 32.19 6.05
CA LEU A 6 -19.76 30.99 6.44
C LEU A 6 -18.29 31.35 6.63
N THR A 7 -17.73 30.95 7.76
CA THR A 7 -16.35 31.23 8.13
C THR A 7 -15.61 29.96 8.55
N ILE A 8 -14.29 30.04 8.57
CA ILE A 8 -13.42 28.93 8.98
C ILE A 8 -12.34 29.42 9.92
N ALA A 9 -12.09 28.67 10.99
CA ALA A 9 -10.94 28.92 11.84
C ALA A 9 -9.63 28.54 11.14
N THR A 10 -8.59 29.38 11.23
CA THR A 10 -7.26 29.07 10.69
C THR A 10 -6.63 27.83 11.34
N GLY A 11 -7.12 27.46 12.54
CA GLY A 11 -6.76 26.22 13.21
C GLY A 11 -7.24 24.93 12.52
N CYS A 12 -8.20 25.02 11.58
CA CYS A 12 -8.68 23.88 10.79
C CYS A 12 -7.71 23.49 9.67
N LEU A 13 -6.83 24.41 9.26
CA LEU A 13 -6.02 24.28 8.05
C LEU A 13 -4.53 24.14 8.40
N SER A 14 -3.81 23.41 7.55
CA SER A 14 -2.36 23.24 7.59
C SER A 14 -1.64 24.40 6.85
N GLY A 15 -0.31 24.41 6.85
CA GLY A 15 0.49 25.38 6.10
C GLY A 15 0.69 26.74 6.78
N THR A 16 1.29 27.69 6.05
CA THR A 16 1.51 29.06 6.52
C THR A 16 0.20 29.85 6.54
N LEU A 17 0.17 31.00 7.22
CA LEU A 17 -1.04 31.85 7.22
C LEU A 17 -1.47 32.25 5.79
N ASP A 18 -0.53 32.45 4.85
CA ASP A 18 -0.88 32.74 3.46
C ASP A 18 -1.59 31.56 2.77
N ASP A 19 -1.07 30.35 2.96
CA ASP A 19 -1.67 29.12 2.40
C ASP A 19 -3.11 28.95 2.93
N LYS A 20 -3.31 29.16 4.24
CA LYS A 20 -4.62 29.06 4.89
C LYS A 20 -5.62 30.08 4.36
N LEU A 21 -5.23 31.35 4.24
CA LEU A 21 -6.08 32.40 3.70
C LEU A 21 -6.43 32.14 2.23
N SER A 22 -5.45 31.69 1.45
CA SER A 22 -5.64 31.37 0.03
C SER A 22 -6.58 30.17 -0.16
N ALA A 23 -6.45 29.14 0.68
CA ALA A 23 -7.34 28.00 0.70
C ALA A 23 -8.78 28.36 1.11
N ALA A 24 -8.95 29.13 2.19
CA ALA A 24 -10.26 29.58 2.66
C ALA A 24 -11.00 30.39 1.57
N ALA A 25 -10.30 31.32 0.91
CA ALA A 25 -10.87 32.10 -0.19
C ALA A 25 -11.23 31.24 -1.40
N ALA A 26 -10.36 30.30 -1.79
CA ALA A 26 -10.62 29.37 -2.90
C ALA A 26 -11.84 28.46 -2.64
N ALA A 27 -12.04 28.05 -1.39
CA ALA A 27 -13.20 27.30 -0.94
C ALA A 27 -14.46 28.16 -0.74
N ARG A 28 -14.38 29.47 -1.03
CA ARG A 28 -15.50 30.44 -0.97
C ARG A 28 -16.00 30.75 0.44
N PHE A 29 -15.16 30.59 1.47
CA PHE A 29 -15.46 31.18 2.78
C PHE A 29 -15.51 32.71 2.68
N THR A 30 -16.35 33.34 3.49
CA THR A 30 -16.50 34.80 3.50
C THR A 30 -15.68 35.47 4.60
N GLY A 31 -15.11 34.69 5.52
CA GLY A 31 -14.27 35.18 6.59
C GLY A 31 -13.59 34.07 7.38
N ILE A 32 -12.75 34.47 8.32
CA ILE A 32 -11.94 33.56 9.14
C ILE A 32 -12.07 33.87 10.64
N GLU A 33 -11.77 32.85 11.44
CA GLU A 33 -11.32 33.04 12.82
C GLU A 33 -9.80 32.92 12.87
N LEU A 34 -9.11 33.98 13.28
CA LEU A 34 -7.65 33.98 13.35
C LEU A 34 -7.20 33.44 14.70
N PHE A 35 -6.48 32.31 14.67
CA PHE A 35 -5.76 31.80 15.84
C PHE A 35 -4.50 32.63 16.13
N ASP A 36 -4.29 32.94 17.41
CA ASP A 36 -3.14 33.69 17.93
C ASP A 36 -1.79 33.09 17.49
N ARG A 37 -1.65 31.76 17.53
CA ARG A 37 -0.44 31.05 17.09
C ARG A 37 -0.11 31.28 15.61
N ASP A 38 -1.14 31.41 14.75
CA ASP A 38 -0.93 31.65 13.32
C ASP A 38 -0.52 33.10 13.08
N LEU A 39 -1.01 34.04 13.89
CA LEU A 39 -0.53 35.42 13.90
C LEU A 39 0.93 35.48 14.36
N VAL A 40 1.25 34.87 15.50
CA VAL A 40 2.59 34.90 16.11
C VAL A 40 3.64 34.22 15.22
N ALA A 41 3.28 33.13 14.53
CA ALA A 41 4.17 32.44 13.60
C ALA A 41 4.33 33.16 12.25
N SER A 42 3.48 34.14 11.94
CA SER A 42 3.52 34.86 10.67
C SER A 42 4.62 35.92 10.65
N SER A 43 5.24 36.11 9.48
CA SER A 43 6.14 37.24 9.23
C SER A 43 5.39 38.56 8.98
N TRP A 44 4.05 38.53 8.92
CA TRP A 44 3.22 39.68 8.63
C TRP A 44 2.76 40.39 9.90
N SER A 45 2.75 41.71 9.86
CA SER A 45 2.10 42.51 10.91
C SER A 45 0.58 42.31 10.88
N PRO A 46 -0.13 42.54 12.00
CA PRO A 46 -1.59 42.50 12.05
C PRO A 46 -2.26 43.34 10.95
N ARG A 47 -1.76 44.57 10.70
CA ARG A 47 -2.26 45.43 9.63
C ARG A 47 -2.06 44.81 8.23
N ARG A 48 -0.94 44.13 7.98
CA ARG A 48 -0.71 43.42 6.71
C ARG A 48 -1.67 42.24 6.57
N ILE A 49 -1.92 41.47 7.63
CA ILE A 49 -2.88 40.37 7.60
C ILE A 49 -4.27 40.85 7.20
N ARG A 50 -4.73 41.97 7.78
CA ARG A 50 -5.98 42.62 7.36
C ARG A 50 -6.01 42.90 5.85
N GLN A 51 -4.95 43.53 5.32
CA GLN A 51 -4.86 43.83 3.89
C GLN A 51 -4.87 42.57 3.01
N GLU A 52 -4.22 41.50 3.44
CA GLU A 52 -4.22 40.24 2.71
C GLU A 52 -5.58 39.54 2.72
N CYS A 53 -6.33 39.65 3.83
CA CYS A 53 -7.71 39.20 3.92
C CYS A 53 -8.64 40.02 3.02
N ASP A 54 -8.53 41.36 3.07
CA ASP A 54 -9.32 42.27 2.22
C ASP A 54 -9.11 41.97 0.73
N ARG A 55 -7.86 41.74 0.29
CA ARG A 55 -7.55 41.37 -1.10
C ARG A 55 -8.18 40.05 -1.55
N ARG A 56 -8.41 39.13 -0.61
CA ARG A 56 -9.00 37.81 -0.85
C ARG A 56 -10.51 37.79 -0.60
N GLY A 57 -11.11 38.92 -0.20
CA GLY A 57 -12.53 39.01 0.12
C GLY A 57 -12.92 38.30 1.42
N LEU A 58 -11.98 38.14 2.35
CA LEU A 58 -12.20 37.50 3.65
C LEU A 58 -12.31 38.55 4.76
N SER A 59 -13.34 38.48 5.59
CA SER A 59 -13.37 39.20 6.87
C SER A 59 -12.59 38.46 7.96
N ILE A 60 -12.05 39.20 8.94
CA ILE A 60 -11.52 38.62 10.18
C ILE A 60 -12.62 38.76 11.23
N ASP A 61 -13.46 37.74 11.38
CA ASP A 61 -14.68 37.84 12.19
C ASP A 61 -14.38 37.66 13.69
N VAL A 62 -13.36 36.86 14.03
CA VAL A 62 -12.93 36.59 15.41
C VAL A 62 -11.40 36.49 15.50
N TYR A 63 -10.82 37.06 16.56
CA TYR A 63 -9.47 36.73 17.02
C TYR A 63 -9.55 35.85 18.27
N GLN A 64 -8.76 34.76 18.31
CA GLN A 64 -8.86 33.76 19.36
C GLN A 64 -7.55 33.03 19.66
N PRO A 65 -7.44 32.35 20.81
CA PRO A 65 -8.22 32.54 22.02
C PRO A 65 -7.50 33.48 23.02
N LEU A 66 -8.23 34.23 23.84
CA LEU A 66 -7.72 34.74 25.11
C LEU A 66 -8.13 33.78 26.23
N ARG A 67 -7.13 33.24 26.96
CA ARG A 67 -7.35 32.24 28.03
C ARG A 67 -7.12 32.83 29.42
N ASP A 68 -7.59 32.11 30.44
CA ASP A 68 -7.29 32.29 31.86
C ASP A 68 -7.48 33.74 32.35
N VAL A 69 -8.73 34.22 32.27
CA VAL A 69 -9.09 35.59 32.65
C VAL A 69 -9.92 35.64 33.93
N GLU A 70 -10.99 34.87 34.01
CA GLU A 70 -12.01 35.00 35.04
C GLU A 70 -11.78 34.08 36.25
N ALA A 71 -12.39 34.45 37.39
CA ALA A 71 -12.37 33.67 38.64
C ALA A 71 -10.97 33.27 39.17
N VAL A 72 -9.94 34.08 38.91
CA VAL A 72 -8.54 33.87 39.36
C VAL A 72 -8.15 34.86 40.47
N PRO A 73 -7.03 34.65 41.18
CA PRO A 73 -6.58 35.58 42.23
C PRO A 73 -6.28 36.99 41.67
N PRO A 74 -6.34 38.06 42.50
CA PRO A 74 -6.20 39.45 42.06
C PRO A 74 -4.96 39.74 41.20
N ASP A 75 -3.80 39.17 41.55
CA ASP A 75 -2.56 39.38 40.80
C ASP A 75 -2.60 38.72 39.41
N ALA A 76 -3.19 37.53 39.33
CA ALA A 76 -3.40 36.82 38.07
C ALA A 76 -4.42 37.55 37.20
N PHE A 77 -5.50 38.07 37.80
CA PHE A 77 -6.49 38.86 37.08
C PHE A 77 -5.89 40.16 36.54
N ALA A 78 -5.10 40.87 37.35
CA ALA A 78 -4.38 42.06 36.90
C ALA A 78 -3.42 41.75 35.73
N ALA A 79 -2.76 40.60 35.74
CA ALA A 79 -1.93 40.13 34.62
C ALA A 79 -2.76 39.80 33.37
N ALA A 80 -3.90 39.12 33.52
CA ALA A 80 -4.83 38.82 32.44
C ALA A 80 -5.36 40.09 31.78
N LEU A 81 -5.71 41.11 32.57
CA LEU A 81 -6.13 42.42 32.04
C LEU A 81 -5.02 43.14 31.26
N ARG A 82 -3.76 43.09 31.73
CA ARG A 82 -2.63 43.63 30.95
C ARG A 82 -2.46 42.90 29.61
N ARG A 83 -2.58 41.57 29.60
CA ARG A 83 -2.56 40.76 28.36
C ARG A 83 -3.73 41.11 27.45
N ALA A 84 -4.92 41.30 28.02
CA ALA A 84 -6.11 41.71 27.28
C ALA A 84 -5.92 43.06 26.59
N GLU A 85 -5.39 44.08 27.26
CA GLU A 85 -5.13 45.40 26.63
C GLU A 85 -4.22 45.30 25.40
N ARG A 86 -3.14 44.50 25.50
CA ARG A 86 -2.25 44.24 24.35
C ARG A 86 -2.93 43.45 23.24
N THR A 87 -3.82 42.54 23.62
CA THR A 87 -4.62 41.78 22.65
C THR A 87 -5.59 42.71 21.93
N LEU A 88 -6.26 43.63 22.64
CA LEU A 88 -7.13 44.63 22.03
C LEU A 88 -6.38 45.54 21.05
N ASP A 89 -5.12 45.93 21.35
CA ASP A 89 -4.26 46.67 20.40
C ASP A 89 -4.02 45.90 19.09
N VAL A 90 -3.98 44.56 19.15
CA VAL A 90 -3.85 43.68 17.98
C VAL A 90 -5.17 43.66 17.19
N LEU A 91 -6.31 43.53 17.87
CA LEU A 91 -7.63 43.54 17.23
C LEU A 91 -7.88 44.82 16.44
N ASP A 92 -7.50 45.98 17.01
CA ASP A 92 -7.61 47.29 16.34
C ASP A 92 -6.84 47.30 15.00
N GLN A 93 -5.66 46.67 14.96
CA GLN A 93 -4.85 46.58 13.74
C GLN A 93 -5.39 45.55 12.73
N LEU A 94 -5.91 44.42 13.22
CA LEU A 94 -6.58 43.41 12.40
C LEU A 94 -7.91 43.95 11.83
N GLY A 95 -8.51 44.95 12.48
CA GLY A 95 -9.84 45.46 12.11
C GLY A 95 -10.98 44.50 12.47
N THR A 96 -10.77 43.62 13.46
CA THR A 96 -11.79 42.70 13.96
C THR A 96 -12.45 43.25 15.23
N THR A 97 -13.74 43.00 15.40
CA THR A 97 -14.54 43.55 16.52
C THR A 97 -14.97 42.49 17.52
N THR A 98 -14.45 41.26 17.42
CA THR A 98 -14.81 40.16 18.33
C THR A 98 -13.55 39.46 18.83
N LEU A 99 -13.38 39.43 20.15
CA LEU A 99 -12.37 38.64 20.84
C LEU A 99 -13.04 37.43 21.48
N LEU A 100 -12.53 36.22 21.21
CA LEU A 100 -12.98 35.03 21.89
C LEU A 100 -12.22 34.83 23.20
N VAL A 101 -12.95 34.63 24.29
CA VAL A 101 -12.41 34.30 25.62
C VAL A 101 -12.90 32.91 25.99
N THR A 102 -11.97 31.99 26.24
CA THR A 102 -12.32 30.65 26.73
C THR A 102 -12.37 30.68 28.24
N ALA A 103 -13.33 29.96 28.83
CA ALA A 103 -13.38 29.78 30.26
C ALA A 103 -12.05 29.23 30.83
N THR A 104 -11.70 29.69 32.02
CA THR A 104 -10.39 29.46 32.65
C THR A 104 -10.11 27.98 32.93
N GLU A 105 -8.88 27.57 32.65
CA GLU A 105 -8.33 26.25 33.01
C GLU A 105 -7.28 26.38 34.12
N SER A 106 -7.04 27.59 34.62
CA SER A 106 -6.05 27.87 35.66
C SER A 106 -6.25 27.01 36.91
N ALA A 107 -5.15 26.47 37.44
CA ALA A 107 -5.16 25.74 38.71
C ALA A 107 -5.57 26.64 39.89
N ASP A 108 -5.30 27.93 39.77
CA ASP A 108 -5.58 28.94 40.79
C ASP A 108 -7.02 29.50 40.70
N ALA A 109 -7.80 29.08 39.71
CA ALA A 109 -9.19 29.50 39.59
C ALA A 109 -10.06 28.93 40.72
N VAL A 110 -11.07 29.69 41.14
CA VAL A 110 -12.08 29.26 42.11
C VAL A 110 -13.45 29.07 41.44
N ASP A 111 -14.27 28.19 42.01
CA ASP A 111 -15.62 27.89 41.50
C ASP A 111 -16.64 28.95 41.94
N ASP A 112 -16.49 30.18 41.44
CA ASP A 112 -17.30 31.35 41.83
C ASP A 112 -17.86 32.08 40.60
N ASP A 113 -19.17 31.93 40.36
CA ASP A 113 -19.87 32.54 39.22
C ASP A 113 -19.96 34.07 39.34
N ASP A 114 -20.04 34.62 40.56
CA ASP A 114 -20.16 36.07 40.78
C ASP A 114 -18.81 36.74 40.52
N LEU A 115 -17.73 36.13 41.00
CA LEU A 115 -16.36 36.57 40.69
C LEU A 115 -16.06 36.44 39.19
N ALA A 116 -16.49 35.35 38.54
CA ALA A 116 -16.36 35.20 37.11
C ALA A 116 -17.11 36.32 36.35
N ALA A 117 -18.32 36.65 36.78
CA ALA A 117 -19.12 37.71 36.20
C ALA A 117 -18.46 39.09 36.38
N GLU A 118 -17.94 39.40 37.57
CA GLU A 118 -17.18 40.64 37.84
C GLU A 118 -15.96 40.77 36.92
N HIS A 119 -15.16 39.72 36.83
CA HIS A 119 -13.95 39.72 36.00
C HIS A 119 -14.26 39.88 34.50
N LEU A 120 -15.28 39.18 34.00
CA LEU A 120 -15.71 39.27 32.61
C LEU A 120 -16.36 40.64 32.31
N HIS A 121 -17.09 41.23 33.25
CA HIS A 121 -17.61 42.60 33.12
C HIS A 121 -16.45 43.60 32.97
N ALA A 122 -15.45 43.54 33.84
CA ALA A 122 -14.29 44.43 33.80
C ALA A 122 -13.45 44.25 32.52
N LEU A 123 -13.38 43.04 31.95
CA LEU A 123 -12.80 42.82 30.62
C LEU A 123 -13.67 43.44 29.52
N ALA A 124 -14.99 43.21 29.57
CA ALA A 124 -15.94 43.71 28.57
C ALA A 124 -15.98 45.24 28.53
N ASP A 125 -15.87 45.92 29.67
CA ASP A 125 -15.73 47.37 29.78
C ASP A 125 -14.53 47.90 28.96
N ARG A 126 -13.39 47.21 29.04
CA ARG A 126 -12.17 47.57 28.30
C ARG A 126 -12.34 47.37 26.81
N ALA A 127 -12.91 46.23 26.42
CA ALA A 127 -13.20 45.93 25.02
C ALA A 127 -14.21 46.92 24.42
N HIS A 128 -15.26 47.26 25.17
CA HIS A 128 -16.34 48.12 24.71
C HIS A 128 -15.89 49.55 24.41
N ARG A 129 -14.96 50.10 25.19
CA ARG A 129 -14.36 51.42 24.91
C ARG A 129 -13.67 51.50 23.54
N ARG A 130 -13.34 50.36 22.95
CA ARG A 130 -12.72 50.24 21.61
C ARG A 130 -13.70 49.71 20.55
N GLY A 131 -14.98 49.55 20.90
CA GLY A 131 -15.98 48.95 20.00
C GLY A 131 -15.82 47.44 19.79
N ILE A 132 -15.07 46.76 20.67
CA ILE A 132 -14.81 45.32 20.61
C ILE A 132 -15.79 44.58 21.54
N ARG A 133 -16.24 43.42 21.10
CA ARG A 133 -17.11 42.49 21.83
C ARG A 133 -16.33 41.27 22.33
N ILE A 134 -16.73 40.73 23.46
CA ILE A 134 -16.20 39.50 24.06
C ILE A 134 -17.17 38.35 23.84
N ALA A 135 -16.76 37.33 23.09
CA ALA A 135 -17.47 36.07 22.94
C ALA A 135 -16.91 35.03 23.93
N TYR A 136 -17.67 34.72 24.98
CA TYR A 136 -17.25 33.82 26.05
C TYR A 136 -17.65 32.38 25.76
N GLU A 137 -16.67 31.47 25.75
CA GLU A 137 -16.84 30.04 25.45
C GLU A 137 -16.73 29.16 26.71
N ALA A 138 -17.69 28.25 26.88
CA ALA A 138 -17.69 27.26 27.96
C ALA A 138 -16.75 26.08 27.65
N SER A 139 -15.47 26.23 27.99
CA SER A 139 -14.45 25.19 27.79
C SER A 139 -13.48 25.05 28.97
N GLY A 140 -13.90 25.51 30.15
CA GLY A 140 -13.05 25.68 31.33
C GLY A 140 -13.31 24.63 32.40
N ARG A 141 -12.43 24.62 33.43
CA ARG A 141 -12.45 23.65 34.54
C ARG A 141 -13.78 23.62 35.29
N PHE A 142 -14.31 24.81 35.58
CA PHE A 142 -15.59 24.99 36.30
C PHE A 142 -16.75 25.35 35.37
N VAL A 143 -16.47 25.99 34.24
CA VAL A 143 -17.47 26.45 33.27
C VAL A 143 -17.33 25.65 31.98
N SER A 144 -17.94 24.47 31.96
CA SER A 144 -17.92 23.52 30.85
C SER A 144 -19.23 23.46 30.05
N SER A 145 -20.30 24.11 30.53
CA SER A 145 -21.63 24.09 29.91
C SER A 145 -22.08 25.48 29.47
N TYR A 146 -22.74 25.55 28.31
CA TYR A 146 -23.22 26.82 27.76
C TYR A 146 -24.26 27.48 28.68
N ARG A 147 -25.02 26.70 29.46
CA ARG A 147 -26.01 27.23 30.41
C ARG A 147 -25.35 27.94 31.59
N ARG A 148 -24.25 27.39 32.09
CA ARG A 148 -23.45 28.05 33.15
C ARG A 148 -22.78 29.32 32.61
N ALA A 149 -22.17 29.25 31.44
CA ALA A 149 -21.63 30.43 30.78
C ALA A 149 -22.71 31.51 30.56
N TRP A 150 -23.93 31.14 30.15
CA TRP A 150 -25.04 32.09 30.01
C TRP A 150 -25.42 32.74 31.34
N ARG A 151 -25.44 31.98 32.45
CA ARG A 151 -25.73 32.52 33.78
C ARG A 151 -24.73 33.61 34.16
N ILE A 152 -23.44 33.35 33.95
CA ILE A 152 -22.34 34.30 34.21
C ILE A 152 -22.44 35.52 33.29
N VAL A 153 -22.62 35.32 31.97
CA VAL A 153 -22.78 36.42 31.00
C VAL A 153 -23.99 37.30 31.31
N ARG A 154 -25.08 36.70 31.82
CA ARG A 154 -26.28 37.43 32.25
C ARG A 154 -26.04 38.18 33.56
N ALA A 155 -25.34 37.58 34.53
CA ALA A 155 -25.00 38.21 35.80
C ALA A 155 -24.03 39.40 35.62
N ALA A 156 -23.09 39.27 34.69
CA ALA A 156 -22.17 40.34 34.31
C ALA A 156 -22.86 41.52 33.61
N ASP A 157 -24.07 41.33 33.06
CA ASP A 157 -24.93 42.37 32.47
C ASP A 157 -24.20 43.46 31.64
N HIS A 158 -23.31 43.05 30.74
CA HIS A 158 -22.55 43.98 29.89
C HIS A 158 -22.94 43.85 28.41
N PRO A 159 -23.22 44.95 27.67
CA PRO A 159 -23.64 44.88 26.27
C PRO A 159 -22.58 44.34 25.32
N ALA A 160 -21.30 44.52 25.63
CA ALA A 160 -20.17 43.96 24.87
C ALA A 160 -19.73 42.56 25.32
N LEU A 161 -20.49 41.88 26.20
CA LEU A 161 -20.22 40.49 26.61
C LEU A 161 -21.35 39.59 26.13
N GLY A 162 -21.00 38.52 25.41
CA GLY A 162 -21.93 37.54 24.86
C GLY A 162 -21.31 36.15 24.85
N LEU A 163 -22.03 35.18 24.30
CA LEU A 163 -21.60 33.78 24.24
C LEU A 163 -20.96 33.43 22.90
N CYS A 164 -19.96 32.56 22.95
CA CYS A 164 -19.60 31.66 21.88
C CYS A 164 -20.29 30.31 22.12
N LEU A 165 -21.08 29.85 21.16
CA LEU A 165 -21.71 28.52 21.21
C LEU A 165 -20.95 27.55 20.31
N ASP A 166 -20.32 26.55 20.91
CA ASP A 166 -19.65 25.46 20.22
C ASP A 166 -20.55 24.22 20.17
N SER A 167 -20.78 23.67 18.98
CA SER A 167 -21.72 22.57 18.77
C SER A 167 -21.33 21.29 19.50
N VAL A 168 -20.03 20.94 19.54
CA VAL A 168 -19.56 19.75 20.25
C VAL A 168 -19.87 19.95 21.72
N ARG A 169 -19.33 21.01 22.34
CA ARG A 169 -19.52 21.27 23.78
C ARG A 169 -20.99 21.36 24.18
N ALA A 170 -21.82 22.04 23.39
CA ALA A 170 -23.24 22.18 23.67
C ALA A 170 -23.98 20.83 23.63
N LEU A 171 -23.71 20.00 22.61
CA LEU A 171 -24.34 18.68 22.46
C LEU A 171 -23.77 17.64 23.43
N SER A 172 -22.57 17.84 23.97
CA SER A 172 -21.95 16.99 25.00
C SER A 172 -22.52 17.20 26.40
N THR A 173 -22.99 18.41 26.73
CA THR A 173 -23.18 18.82 28.12
C THR A 173 -24.62 19.12 28.53
N ASP A 174 -25.46 19.59 27.61
CA ASP A 174 -26.79 20.12 27.95
C ASP A 174 -27.79 19.87 26.81
N ASP A 175 -29.09 19.91 27.12
CA ASP A 175 -30.13 19.93 26.07
C ASP A 175 -30.11 21.27 25.33
N VAL A 176 -29.78 21.23 24.04
CA VAL A 176 -29.70 22.39 23.12
C VAL A 176 -31.03 23.11 22.94
N ALA A 177 -32.18 22.53 23.30
CA ALA A 177 -33.45 23.27 23.32
C ALA A 177 -33.39 24.51 24.24
N GLY A 178 -32.56 24.44 25.29
CA GLY A 178 -32.31 25.55 26.21
C GLY A 178 -31.64 26.76 25.57
N ILE A 179 -31.00 26.62 24.40
CA ILE A 179 -30.37 27.76 23.68
C ILE A 179 -31.43 28.80 23.30
N ARG A 180 -32.68 28.39 23.03
CA ARG A 180 -33.76 29.27 22.58
C ARG A 180 -34.15 30.36 23.59
N VAL A 181 -33.76 30.23 24.86
CA VAL A 181 -34.03 31.25 25.89
C VAL A 181 -32.98 32.35 25.91
N ILE A 182 -31.87 32.17 25.20
CA ILE A 182 -30.78 33.14 25.10
C ILE A 182 -31.18 34.14 24.01
N PRO A 183 -31.19 35.46 24.27
CA PRO A 183 -31.42 36.46 23.23
C PRO A 183 -30.38 36.32 22.11
N GLY A 184 -30.81 36.28 20.84
CA GLY A 184 -29.89 36.15 19.70
C GLY A 184 -28.80 37.22 19.69
N ALA A 185 -29.12 38.44 20.14
CA ALA A 185 -28.17 39.55 20.30
C ALA A 185 -27.08 39.32 21.37
N LYS A 186 -27.19 38.28 22.22
CA LYS A 186 -26.17 37.88 23.20
C LYS A 186 -25.37 36.65 22.74
N ILE A 187 -25.63 36.12 21.55
CA ILE A 187 -24.79 35.12 20.89
C ILE A 187 -23.89 35.89 19.93
N PHE A 188 -22.60 35.93 20.20
CA PHE A 188 -21.64 36.69 19.41
C PHE A 188 -20.89 35.84 18.40
N HIS A 189 -20.78 34.54 18.65
CA HIS A 189 -20.09 33.61 17.78
C HIS A 189 -20.67 32.19 17.88
N VAL A 190 -20.61 31.45 16.78
CA VAL A 190 -21.11 30.06 16.71
C VAL A 190 -20.09 29.21 15.98
N ARG A 191 -19.66 28.13 16.62
CA ARG A 191 -18.70 27.15 16.09
C ARG A 191 -19.40 25.82 15.82
N LEU A 192 -19.14 25.30 14.64
CA LEU A 192 -19.64 24.05 14.13
C LEU A 192 -18.48 23.07 13.99
N ALA A 193 -18.65 21.94 14.63
CA ALA A 193 -17.84 20.73 14.51
C ALA A 193 -18.71 19.54 14.89
N ASP A 194 -18.44 18.41 14.26
CA ASP A 194 -19.03 17.13 14.63
C ASP A 194 -18.07 16.35 15.54
N ALA A 195 -18.53 15.25 16.09
CA ALA A 195 -17.73 14.32 16.88
C ALA A 195 -18.27 12.89 16.72
N PRO A 196 -17.43 11.85 16.84
CA PRO A 196 -17.90 10.46 16.71
C PRO A 196 -18.94 10.09 17.78
N ARG A 197 -18.88 10.75 18.94
CA ARG A 197 -19.85 10.67 20.04
C ARG A 197 -19.75 11.93 20.91
N PRO A 198 -20.77 12.27 21.72
CA PRO A 198 -20.79 13.52 22.49
C PRO A 198 -19.60 13.69 23.45
N ASP A 199 -19.06 12.63 24.04
CA ASP A 199 -17.95 12.70 24.99
C ASP A 199 -16.56 12.61 24.35
N ALA A 200 -16.46 12.61 23.03
CA ALA A 200 -15.17 12.52 22.33
C ALA A 200 -14.51 13.89 22.15
N ASP A 201 -13.22 13.98 22.47
CA ASP A 201 -12.40 15.17 22.18
C ASP A 201 -12.06 15.31 20.68
N LEU A 202 -12.20 14.23 19.91
CA LEU A 202 -11.94 14.23 18.46
C LEU A 202 -13.02 15.01 17.71
N ARG A 203 -12.63 16.10 17.07
CA ARG A 203 -13.49 16.90 16.19
C ARG A 203 -13.47 16.38 14.77
N LEU A 204 -14.64 16.34 14.14
CA LEU A 204 -14.85 15.91 12.75
C LEU A 204 -15.61 17.01 11.98
N LEU A 205 -15.56 16.96 10.65
CA LEU A 205 -16.39 17.83 9.82
C LEU A 205 -17.88 17.47 9.98
N PRO A 206 -18.80 18.45 9.89
CA PRO A 206 -20.24 18.21 9.91
C PRO A 206 -20.72 17.01 9.07
N GLY A 207 -21.38 16.08 9.76
CA GLY A 207 -21.99 14.86 9.23
C GLY A 207 -21.04 13.66 9.08
N LEU A 208 -19.76 13.81 9.45
CA LEU A 208 -18.83 12.67 9.59
C LEU A 208 -18.87 12.06 11.01
N GLY A 209 -19.49 12.75 11.97
CA GLY A 209 -19.72 12.25 13.31
C GLY A 209 -21.18 11.80 13.52
N SER A 210 -21.60 11.80 14.77
CA SER A 210 -22.93 11.34 15.20
C SER A 210 -23.75 12.43 15.90
N LEU A 211 -23.24 13.67 15.96
CA LEU A 211 -23.92 14.75 16.67
C LEU A 211 -25.12 15.27 15.87
N ASP A 212 -26.19 15.64 16.58
CA ASP A 212 -27.39 16.25 16.00
C ASP A 212 -27.19 17.75 15.71
N LEU A 213 -26.29 18.04 14.76
CA LEU A 213 -25.97 19.38 14.30
C LEU A 213 -27.16 20.14 13.71
N PRO A 214 -28.12 19.51 12.99
CA PRO A 214 -29.34 20.18 12.55
C PRO A 214 -30.16 20.71 13.74
N ARG A 215 -30.32 19.94 14.83
CA ARG A 215 -31.01 20.41 16.03
C ARG A 215 -30.28 21.56 16.72
N PHE A 216 -28.95 21.48 16.86
CA PHE A 216 -28.15 22.56 17.43
C PHE A 216 -28.29 23.85 16.60
N THR A 217 -28.03 23.76 15.30
CA THR A 217 -28.11 24.92 14.39
C THR A 217 -29.52 25.50 14.38
N GLY A 218 -30.56 24.66 14.34
CA GLY A 218 -31.95 25.10 14.41
C GLY A 218 -32.32 25.77 15.74
N ALA A 219 -31.73 25.35 16.87
CA ALA A 219 -31.93 26.00 18.16
C ALA A 219 -31.25 27.38 18.21
N VAL A 220 -30.02 27.50 17.69
CA VAL A 220 -29.28 28.75 17.59
C VAL A 220 -30.02 29.75 16.69
N LEU A 221 -30.37 29.37 15.46
CA LEU A 221 -31.08 30.24 14.53
C LEU A 221 -32.48 30.63 15.06
N GLY A 222 -33.12 29.74 15.83
CA GLY A 222 -34.39 30.02 16.50
C GLY A 222 -34.34 31.14 17.54
N THR A 223 -33.16 31.59 17.96
CA THR A 223 -33.00 32.76 18.85
C THR A 223 -33.08 34.11 18.13
N GLY A 224 -33.07 34.08 16.78
CA GLY A 224 -32.89 35.27 15.95
C GLY A 224 -31.43 35.63 15.67
N TYR A 225 -30.47 34.74 15.99
CA TYR A 225 -29.07 34.92 15.61
C TYR A 225 -28.89 35.00 14.09
N ASP A 226 -28.24 36.06 13.61
CA ASP A 226 -27.98 36.35 12.20
C ASP A 226 -26.48 36.45 11.86
N GLY A 227 -25.61 36.17 12.82
CA GLY A 227 -24.16 36.21 12.65
C GLY A 227 -23.58 35.03 11.85
N PRO A 228 -22.23 34.97 11.72
CA PRO A 228 -21.55 33.90 10.99
C PRO A 228 -21.70 32.52 11.63
N LEU A 229 -21.81 31.50 10.79
CA LEU A 229 -21.66 30.12 11.21
C LEU A 229 -20.26 29.66 10.84
N SER A 230 -19.44 29.39 11.86
CA SER A 230 -18.03 29.15 11.68
C SER A 230 -17.65 27.70 11.87
N LEU A 231 -16.75 27.18 11.04
CA LEU A 231 -16.18 25.86 11.19
C LEU A 231 -14.93 25.92 12.08
N GLU A 232 -14.92 25.13 13.17
CA GLU A 232 -13.73 24.93 14.00
C GLU A 232 -13.46 23.45 14.28
N VAL A 233 -12.70 22.83 13.38
CA VAL A 233 -12.31 21.42 13.45
C VAL A 233 -10.79 21.33 13.55
N VAL A 234 -10.28 21.37 14.78
CA VAL A 234 -8.85 21.18 15.06
C VAL A 234 -8.56 19.67 15.15
N ASN A 235 -8.34 19.04 14.00
CA ASN A 235 -8.07 17.61 13.87
C ASN A 235 -6.66 17.40 13.29
N ASP A 236 -5.86 16.51 13.88
CA ASP A 236 -4.47 16.26 13.45
C ASP A 236 -4.36 15.60 12.08
N VAL A 237 -5.34 14.81 11.66
CA VAL A 237 -5.39 14.20 10.32
C VAL A 237 -5.64 15.28 9.27
N TYR A 238 -6.67 16.11 9.47
CA TYR A 238 -6.99 17.19 8.52
C TYR A 238 -5.89 18.27 8.46
N ARG A 239 -5.13 18.44 9.56
CA ARG A 239 -3.95 19.32 9.59
C ARG A 239 -2.72 18.73 8.90
N GLN A 240 -2.77 17.50 8.43
CA GLN A 240 -1.74 16.89 7.56
C GLN A 240 -2.14 16.96 6.08
N ALA A 241 -3.42 17.16 5.77
CA ALA A 241 -3.92 17.29 4.41
C ALA A 241 -3.53 18.63 3.74
N ASP A 242 -3.68 18.68 2.42
CA ASP A 242 -3.56 19.93 1.64
C ASP A 242 -4.61 20.94 2.15
N PRO A 243 -4.22 22.18 2.50
CA PRO A 243 -5.14 23.15 3.07
C PRO A 243 -6.29 23.51 2.11
N ARG A 244 -6.09 23.42 0.79
CA ARG A 244 -7.15 23.68 -0.21
C ARG A 244 -8.23 22.62 -0.16
N HIS A 245 -7.86 21.34 -0.09
CA HIS A 245 -8.82 20.23 0.02
C HIS A 245 -9.58 20.31 1.34
N ALA A 246 -8.86 20.48 2.46
CA ALA A 246 -9.48 20.63 3.78
C ALA A 246 -10.46 21.83 3.85
N ALA A 247 -10.15 22.95 3.20
CA ALA A 247 -11.06 24.08 3.12
C ALA A 247 -12.30 23.78 2.25
N ILE A 248 -12.13 23.11 1.10
CA ILE A 248 -13.24 22.70 0.23
C ILE A 248 -14.18 21.77 0.98
N ASP A 249 -13.66 20.79 1.72
CA ASP A 249 -14.44 19.88 2.54
C ASP A 249 -15.12 20.56 3.72
N GLY A 250 -14.41 21.48 4.37
CA GLY A 250 -14.98 22.35 5.38
C GLY A 250 -16.21 23.08 4.85
N MET A 251 -16.10 23.72 3.69
CA MET A 251 -17.23 24.39 3.05
C MET A 251 -18.34 23.40 2.64
N ARG A 252 -17.98 22.29 1.99
CA ARG A 252 -18.92 21.25 1.54
C ARG A 252 -19.77 20.73 2.69
N SER A 253 -19.14 20.45 3.84
CA SER A 253 -19.82 19.95 5.04
C SER A 253 -20.83 20.96 5.61
N LEU A 254 -20.50 22.26 5.60
CA LEU A 254 -21.41 23.33 6.02
C LEU A 254 -22.58 23.51 5.05
N LEU A 255 -22.31 23.48 3.75
CA LEU A 255 -23.35 23.61 2.72
C LEU A 255 -24.36 22.46 2.78
N ASP A 256 -23.88 21.23 3.02
CA ASP A 256 -24.73 20.05 3.24
C ASP A 256 -25.56 20.18 4.52
N LEU A 257 -24.93 20.51 5.66
CA LEU A 257 -25.61 20.71 6.94
C LEU A 257 -26.75 21.73 6.85
N LEU A 258 -26.52 22.84 6.15
CA LEU A 258 -27.50 23.91 5.99
C LEU A 258 -28.47 23.69 4.84
N SER A 259 -28.28 22.63 4.04
CA SER A 259 -28.99 22.41 2.77
C SER A 259 -29.00 23.67 1.89
N ALA A 260 -27.87 24.38 1.85
CA ALA A 260 -27.77 25.75 1.37
C ALA A 260 -27.83 25.87 -0.17
N GLY A 261 -29.02 25.70 -0.74
CA GLY A 261 -29.27 25.87 -2.17
C GLY A 261 -28.70 24.76 -3.06
N ALA A 262 -28.27 23.64 -2.48
CA ALA A 262 -28.00 22.42 -3.22
C ALA A 262 -29.33 21.72 -3.58
N PRO A 263 -29.52 21.26 -4.83
CA PRO A 263 -30.61 20.35 -5.20
C PRO A 263 -30.64 19.11 -4.29
N PRO A 264 -31.76 18.39 -4.16
CA PRO A 264 -31.85 17.21 -3.31
C PRO A 264 -30.83 16.12 -3.73
N PRO A 265 -30.48 15.19 -2.82
CA PRO A 265 -29.65 14.05 -3.17
C PRO A 265 -30.20 13.28 -4.39
N PRO A 266 -29.32 12.76 -5.26
CA PRO A 266 -29.73 12.14 -6.52
C PRO A 266 -30.55 10.87 -6.27
N GLY A 267 -31.62 10.67 -7.06
CA GLY A 267 -32.35 9.42 -7.10
C GLY A 267 -31.54 8.37 -7.86
N LEU A 268 -30.72 7.59 -7.13
CA LEU A 268 -29.81 6.60 -7.71
C LEU A 268 -30.55 5.32 -8.16
N THR A 269 -30.27 4.85 -9.37
CA THR A 269 -30.94 3.67 -9.95
C THR A 269 -30.08 2.40 -9.92
N GLY A 270 -28.80 2.51 -9.56
CA GLY A 270 -27.84 1.40 -9.40
C GLY A 270 -26.48 1.67 -10.04
N HIS A 271 -25.57 0.71 -9.96
CA HIS A 271 -24.29 0.73 -10.69
C HIS A 271 -24.52 0.51 -12.20
N VAL A 272 -23.85 1.31 -13.05
CA VAL A 272 -24.01 1.26 -14.52
C VAL A 272 -22.81 0.61 -15.20
N PHE A 273 -21.60 1.06 -14.87
CA PHE A 273 -20.32 0.46 -15.25
C PHE A 273 -19.22 0.87 -14.26
N THR A 274 -18.13 0.11 -14.23
CA THR A 274 -16.88 0.51 -13.58
C THR A 274 -15.76 0.53 -14.60
N GLU A 275 -14.96 1.58 -14.61
CA GLU A 275 -13.83 1.73 -15.52
C GLU A 275 -12.52 1.42 -14.81
N VAL A 276 -11.78 0.49 -15.39
CA VAL A 276 -10.46 0.08 -14.92
C VAL A 276 -9.44 0.58 -15.93
N ALA A 277 -8.58 1.48 -15.48
CA ALA A 277 -7.41 1.90 -16.25
C ALA A 277 -6.38 0.77 -16.24
N VAL A 278 -5.89 0.43 -17.42
CA VAL A 278 -4.93 -0.66 -17.67
C VAL A 278 -3.89 -0.23 -18.69
N ASP A 279 -2.79 -0.96 -18.73
CA ASP A 279 -1.75 -0.86 -19.76
C ASP A 279 -1.63 -2.19 -20.54
N ASP A 280 -0.65 -2.26 -21.45
CA ASP A 280 -0.47 -3.42 -22.32
C ASP A 280 -0.02 -4.69 -21.55
N LEU A 281 0.41 -4.55 -20.30
CA LEU A 281 0.81 -5.66 -19.42
C LEU A 281 -0.36 -6.16 -18.58
N SER A 282 -1.06 -5.24 -17.90
CA SER A 282 -2.16 -5.54 -17.00
C SER A 282 -3.47 -5.83 -17.72
N GLY A 283 -3.72 -5.18 -18.86
CA GLY A 283 -4.95 -5.33 -19.64
C GLY A 283 -5.24 -6.78 -20.04
N PRO A 284 -4.29 -7.52 -20.65
CA PRO A 284 -4.48 -8.94 -20.95
C PRO A 284 -4.75 -9.81 -19.73
N ALA A 285 -4.14 -9.50 -18.57
CA ALA A 285 -4.38 -10.25 -17.33
C ALA A 285 -5.81 -10.03 -16.81
N VAL A 286 -6.27 -8.77 -16.78
CA VAL A 286 -7.65 -8.42 -16.39
C VAL A 286 -8.66 -9.03 -17.36
N ALA A 287 -8.40 -8.97 -18.67
CA ALA A 287 -9.27 -9.56 -19.70
C ALA A 287 -9.40 -11.09 -19.56
N ARG A 288 -8.30 -11.80 -19.26
CA ARG A 288 -8.34 -13.26 -18.98
C ARG A 288 -9.15 -13.56 -17.72
N ALA A 289 -8.99 -12.79 -16.66
CA ALA A 289 -9.78 -12.95 -15.45
C ALA A 289 -11.28 -12.70 -15.70
N LEU A 290 -11.64 -11.65 -16.44
CA LEU A 290 -13.02 -11.38 -16.84
C LEU A 290 -13.60 -12.54 -17.67
N THR A 291 -12.83 -13.08 -18.62
CA THR A 291 -13.24 -14.26 -19.41
C THR A 291 -13.48 -15.48 -18.51
N GLY A 292 -12.57 -15.76 -17.57
CA GLY A 292 -12.72 -16.85 -16.59
C GLY A 292 -13.93 -16.66 -15.67
N LEU A 293 -14.27 -15.41 -15.34
CA LEU A 293 -15.50 -15.06 -14.61
C LEU A 293 -16.77 -15.16 -15.47
N GLY A 294 -16.65 -15.44 -16.77
CA GLY A 294 -17.76 -15.57 -17.71
C GLY A 294 -18.19 -14.28 -18.41
N PHE A 295 -17.43 -13.18 -18.30
CA PHE A 295 -17.71 -11.95 -19.04
C PHE A 295 -17.35 -12.10 -20.53
N ALA A 296 -18.17 -11.49 -21.37
CA ALA A 296 -17.90 -11.36 -22.81
C ALA A 296 -17.37 -9.96 -23.13
N HIS A 297 -16.33 -9.88 -23.95
CA HIS A 297 -15.92 -8.63 -24.60
C HIS A 297 -16.92 -8.31 -25.71
N THR A 298 -17.93 -7.48 -25.42
CA THR A 298 -19.08 -7.24 -26.32
C THR A 298 -18.89 -6.03 -27.25
N GLY A 299 -18.00 -5.10 -26.92
CA GLY A 299 -17.82 -3.90 -27.71
C GLY A 299 -16.45 -3.22 -27.59
N GLN A 300 -16.02 -2.59 -28.68
CA GLN A 300 -14.83 -1.74 -28.74
C GLN A 300 -15.26 -0.29 -28.98
N HIS A 301 -14.78 0.65 -28.18
CA HIS A 301 -15.18 2.06 -28.33
C HIS A 301 -14.71 2.62 -29.68
N ARG A 302 -15.59 3.36 -30.36
CA ARG A 302 -15.43 3.80 -31.77
C ARG A 302 -14.26 4.74 -32.03
N SER A 303 -13.79 5.43 -30.99
CA SER A 303 -12.79 6.49 -31.09
C SER A 303 -11.71 6.47 -30.01
N LYS A 304 -11.86 5.63 -28.97
CA LYS A 304 -11.02 5.62 -27.77
C LYS A 304 -10.54 4.19 -27.55
N PRO A 305 -9.36 3.99 -26.94
CA PRO A 305 -8.83 2.66 -26.67
C PRO A 305 -9.50 2.07 -25.43
N VAL A 306 -10.81 1.87 -25.49
CA VAL A 306 -11.66 1.39 -24.40
C VAL A 306 -12.45 0.17 -24.85
N GLN A 307 -12.41 -0.90 -24.06
CA GLN A 307 -13.16 -2.13 -24.28
C GLN A 307 -14.35 -2.23 -23.33
N LEU A 308 -15.49 -2.73 -23.81
CA LEU A 308 -16.69 -3.01 -23.02
C LEU A 308 -16.82 -4.52 -22.77
N TRP A 309 -16.85 -4.89 -21.49
CA TRP A 309 -17.02 -6.26 -21.02
C TRP A 309 -18.32 -6.38 -20.24
N GLU A 310 -19.16 -7.36 -20.59
CA GLU A 310 -20.51 -7.53 -20.03
C GLU A 310 -20.80 -8.97 -19.58
N GLN A 311 -21.57 -9.09 -18.50
CA GLN A 311 -22.25 -10.31 -18.06
C GLN A 311 -23.50 -9.92 -17.26
N GLY A 312 -24.68 -10.37 -17.69
CA GLY A 312 -25.93 -9.91 -17.07
C GLY A 312 -26.05 -8.38 -17.12
N SER A 313 -26.25 -7.73 -15.96
CA SER A 313 -26.23 -6.26 -15.87
C SER A 313 -24.88 -5.66 -15.46
N ALA A 314 -23.87 -6.49 -15.16
CA ALA A 314 -22.53 -6.03 -14.77
C ALA A 314 -21.73 -5.58 -16.00
N ARG A 315 -21.03 -4.45 -15.87
CA ARG A 315 -20.25 -3.87 -16.98
C ARG A 315 -18.92 -3.35 -16.48
N ILE A 316 -17.84 -3.78 -17.14
CA ILE A 316 -16.49 -3.32 -16.91
C ILE A 316 -15.96 -2.67 -18.19
N LEU A 317 -15.42 -1.46 -18.06
CA LEU A 317 -14.70 -0.78 -19.12
C LEU A 317 -13.19 -0.93 -18.89
N LEU A 318 -12.45 -1.50 -19.83
CA LEU A 318 -10.98 -1.50 -19.77
C LEU A 318 -10.45 -0.33 -20.60
N ASN A 319 -9.81 0.64 -19.95
CA ASN A 319 -9.31 1.85 -20.59
C ASN A 319 -7.78 1.82 -20.71
N PHE A 320 -7.28 1.75 -21.94
CA PHE A 320 -5.86 1.73 -22.29
C PHE A 320 -5.27 3.13 -22.57
N ALA A 321 -6.06 4.21 -22.47
CA ALA A 321 -5.55 5.58 -22.67
C ALA A 321 -4.67 6.07 -21.51
N ALA A 322 -4.76 5.44 -20.34
CA ALA A 322 -4.06 5.83 -19.12
C ALA A 322 -2.55 5.48 -19.11
N GLN A 323 -2.03 4.91 -20.21
CA GLN A 323 -0.64 4.42 -20.37
C GLN A 323 0.47 5.42 -19.97
N ARG A 324 0.21 6.74 -19.95
CA ARG A 324 1.27 7.74 -19.71
C ARG A 324 1.47 8.14 -18.25
N THR A 325 0.54 7.81 -17.35
CA THR A 325 0.57 8.28 -15.94
C THR A 325 0.60 7.15 -14.91
N MET A 326 0.60 5.89 -15.36
CA MET A 326 0.58 4.71 -14.49
C MET A 326 1.92 3.98 -14.51
N ALA A 327 2.32 3.42 -13.37
CA ALA A 327 3.47 2.51 -13.33
C ALA A 327 3.15 1.24 -14.16
N PRO A 328 4.14 0.67 -14.88
CA PRO A 328 3.92 -0.54 -15.68
C PRO A 328 3.30 -1.68 -14.88
N GLY A 329 2.36 -2.41 -15.49
CA GLY A 329 1.62 -3.52 -14.87
C GLY A 329 0.51 -3.09 -13.90
N THR A 330 0.16 -1.81 -13.85
CA THR A 330 -0.89 -1.31 -12.95
C THR A 330 -2.28 -1.44 -13.57
N ALA A 331 -3.19 -2.08 -12.84
CA ALA A 331 -4.63 -1.96 -13.05
C ALA A 331 -5.22 -1.19 -11.86
N THR A 332 -6.07 -0.20 -12.10
CA THR A 332 -6.72 0.60 -11.05
C THR A 332 -8.11 1.03 -11.48
N ILE A 333 -9.05 1.13 -10.55
CA ILE A 333 -10.35 1.77 -10.80
C ILE A 333 -10.08 3.27 -10.99
N CYS A 334 -10.46 3.80 -12.14
CA CYS A 334 -10.30 5.22 -12.47
C CYS A 334 -11.64 5.94 -12.64
N ALA A 335 -12.73 5.21 -12.88
CA ALA A 335 -14.07 5.76 -12.86
C ALA A 335 -15.12 4.76 -12.39
N LEU A 336 -16.22 5.29 -11.87
CA LEU A 336 -17.41 4.55 -11.51
C LEU A 336 -18.65 5.30 -11.96
N ALA A 337 -19.59 4.58 -12.55
CA ALA A 337 -20.82 5.14 -13.09
C ALA A 337 -22.02 4.66 -12.30
N VAL A 338 -22.81 5.62 -11.82
CA VAL A 338 -24.08 5.37 -11.14
C VAL A 338 -25.22 5.94 -11.97
N GLY A 339 -26.32 5.21 -11.99
CA GLY A 339 -27.52 5.65 -12.68
C GLY A 339 -28.20 6.75 -11.86
N SER A 340 -28.59 7.84 -12.51
CA SER A 340 -29.32 8.95 -11.91
C SER A 340 -30.63 9.20 -12.65
N THR A 341 -31.68 9.48 -11.89
CA THR A 341 -33.00 9.86 -12.44
C THR A 341 -32.98 11.24 -13.10
N ASP A 342 -32.08 12.13 -12.67
CA ASP A 342 -31.82 13.44 -13.28
C ASP A 342 -30.31 13.75 -13.20
N PRO A 343 -29.53 13.38 -14.24
CA PRO A 343 -28.09 13.65 -14.27
C PRO A 343 -27.73 15.13 -14.19
N ASP A 344 -28.50 16.01 -14.83
CA ASP A 344 -28.24 17.45 -14.85
C ASP A 344 -28.42 18.07 -13.46
N GLU A 345 -29.47 17.68 -12.74
CA GLU A 345 -29.68 18.11 -11.35
C GLU A 345 -28.60 17.56 -10.41
N SER A 346 -28.18 16.32 -10.64
CA SER A 346 -27.10 15.68 -9.88
C SER A 346 -25.77 16.42 -10.05
N VAL A 347 -25.44 16.85 -11.27
CA VAL A 347 -24.26 17.68 -11.55
C VAL A 347 -24.37 19.04 -10.89
N ARG A 348 -25.53 19.72 -11.00
CA ARG A 348 -25.75 21.01 -10.32
C ARG A 348 -25.57 20.88 -8.81
N ARG A 349 -25.98 19.75 -8.20
CA ARG A 349 -25.70 19.45 -6.79
C ARG A 349 -24.21 19.32 -6.53
N ALA A 350 -23.50 18.52 -7.32
CA ALA A 350 -22.07 18.34 -7.17
C ALA A 350 -21.30 19.67 -7.27
N GLU A 351 -21.61 20.53 -8.25
CA GLU A 351 -21.03 21.87 -8.40
C GLU A 351 -21.32 22.77 -7.19
N ARG A 352 -22.54 22.72 -6.67
CA ARG A 352 -22.92 23.49 -5.47
C ARG A 352 -22.15 23.03 -4.24
N LEU A 353 -21.82 21.74 -4.16
CA LEU A 353 -21.02 21.13 -3.11
C LEU A 353 -19.51 21.13 -3.43
N LEU A 354 -19.08 21.96 -4.40
CA LEU A 354 -17.68 22.16 -4.77
C LEU A 354 -16.97 20.89 -5.25
N ALA A 355 -17.71 19.91 -5.78
CA ALA A 355 -17.13 18.82 -6.54
C ALA A 355 -16.82 19.31 -7.97
N PRO A 356 -15.57 19.17 -8.46
CA PRO A 356 -15.21 19.60 -9.79
C PRO A 356 -15.95 18.80 -10.86
N VAL A 357 -16.62 19.48 -11.79
CA VAL A 357 -17.16 18.84 -13.00
C VAL A 357 -16.01 18.63 -13.98
N LEU A 358 -15.88 17.39 -14.46
CA LEU A 358 -14.78 17.01 -15.32
C LEU A 358 -15.13 17.33 -16.80
N PRO A 359 -14.28 18.09 -17.51
CA PRO A 359 -14.46 18.31 -18.93
C PRO A 359 -14.19 17.01 -19.68
N ARG A 360 -15.10 16.63 -20.58
CA ARG A 360 -14.96 15.40 -21.38
C ARG A 360 -14.70 15.73 -22.85
N LEU A 361 -13.61 15.18 -23.39
CA LEU A 361 -13.38 15.12 -24.83
C LEU A 361 -14.27 14.03 -25.43
N ARG A 362 -15.25 14.44 -26.24
CA ARG A 362 -16.13 13.54 -27.00
C ARG A 362 -16.25 14.00 -28.44
N ARG A 363 -16.50 13.06 -29.35
CA ARG A 363 -16.98 13.39 -30.70
C ARG A 363 -18.48 13.76 -30.64
N PRO A 364 -19.01 14.56 -31.59
CA PRO A 364 -20.41 14.96 -31.60
C PRO A 364 -21.41 13.79 -31.56
N GLU A 365 -21.04 12.64 -32.12
CA GLU A 365 -21.89 11.45 -32.20
C GLU A 365 -21.86 10.58 -30.93
N GLU A 366 -20.87 10.79 -30.06
CA GLU A 366 -20.72 10.08 -28.78
C GLU A 366 -21.72 10.59 -27.74
N ALA A 367 -22.15 9.70 -26.85
CA ALA A 367 -23.03 10.05 -25.74
C ALA A 367 -22.38 11.07 -24.80
N GLU A 368 -23.23 11.96 -24.31
CA GLU A 368 -22.89 12.99 -23.34
C GLU A 368 -23.07 12.42 -21.94
N LEU A 369 -21.97 11.93 -21.37
CA LEU A 369 -21.94 11.47 -19.98
C LEU A 369 -21.26 12.54 -19.15
N MET A 370 -21.97 13.01 -18.13
CA MET A 370 -21.46 13.98 -17.16
C MET A 370 -20.71 13.25 -16.05
N SER A 371 -19.58 13.78 -15.62
CA SER A 371 -18.83 13.26 -14.48
C SER A 371 -18.26 14.35 -13.61
N VAL A 372 -18.00 13.97 -12.36
CA VAL A 372 -17.36 14.81 -11.34
C VAL A 372 -16.17 14.08 -10.76
N ALA A 373 -15.19 14.83 -10.26
CA ALA A 373 -14.03 14.25 -9.58
C ALA A 373 -14.36 13.98 -8.12
N ALA A 374 -14.19 12.73 -7.69
CA ALA A 374 -14.02 12.39 -6.29
C ALA A 374 -12.60 12.80 -5.83
N PRO A 375 -12.40 13.02 -4.52
CA PRO A 375 -11.11 13.45 -3.97
C PRO A 375 -9.91 12.54 -4.27
N ASP A 376 -10.17 11.23 -4.28
CA ASP A 376 -9.22 10.17 -4.65
C ASP A 376 -8.83 10.19 -6.15
N GLY A 377 -9.38 11.13 -6.92
CA GLY A 377 -9.14 11.29 -8.35
C GLY A 377 -10.04 10.42 -9.23
N ILE A 378 -10.95 9.63 -8.64
CA ILE A 378 -11.87 8.78 -9.39
C ILE A 378 -12.96 9.65 -10.03
N ALA A 379 -13.21 9.44 -11.32
CA ALA A 379 -14.31 10.07 -12.01
C ALA A 379 -15.64 9.37 -11.65
N VAL A 380 -16.62 10.12 -11.17
CA VAL A 380 -17.97 9.61 -10.87
C VAL A 380 -18.91 10.06 -11.98
N PHE A 381 -19.35 9.11 -12.81
CA PHE A 381 -20.32 9.37 -13.88
C PHE A 381 -21.75 9.29 -13.34
N LEU A 382 -22.55 10.29 -13.70
CA LEU A 382 -23.98 10.37 -13.42
C LEU A 382 -24.71 10.09 -14.73
N VAL A 383 -25.27 8.89 -14.86
CA VAL A 383 -25.80 8.39 -16.14
C VAL A 383 -27.32 8.32 -16.10
N GLY A 384 -27.99 8.94 -17.06
CA GLY A 384 -29.44 8.88 -17.21
C GLY A 384 -29.87 7.72 -18.10
N ASN A 385 -30.86 7.99 -18.94
CA ASN A 385 -31.38 7.02 -19.91
C ASN A 385 -30.63 7.07 -21.26
N GLU A 386 -29.52 7.81 -21.36
CA GLU A 386 -28.77 7.95 -22.61
C GLU A 386 -28.24 6.59 -23.08
N PRO A 387 -28.36 6.26 -24.38
CA PRO A 387 -27.91 4.97 -24.92
C PRO A 387 -26.39 4.96 -25.17
N TRP A 388 -25.58 5.23 -24.14
CA TRP A 388 -24.12 5.35 -24.22
C TRP A 388 -23.41 4.12 -24.80
N ARG A 389 -24.02 2.93 -24.72
CA ARG A 389 -23.51 1.70 -25.34
C ARG A 389 -23.39 1.79 -26.86
N ARG A 390 -24.08 2.74 -27.52
CA ARG A 390 -23.94 2.98 -28.97
C ARG A 390 -22.57 3.53 -29.37
N ASP A 391 -21.79 3.98 -28.40
CA ASP A 391 -20.43 4.49 -28.63
C ASP A 391 -19.41 3.35 -28.84
N PHE A 392 -19.87 2.09 -28.75
CA PHE A 392 -19.08 0.88 -28.95
C PHE A 392 -19.53 0.13 -30.21
N ASP A 393 -18.57 -0.20 -31.07
CA ASP A 393 -18.77 -1.15 -32.17
C ASP A 393 -18.80 -2.56 -31.59
N ARG A 394 -19.79 -3.37 -31.99
CA ARG A 394 -19.95 -4.73 -31.47
C ARG A 394 -18.84 -5.64 -32.00
N THR A 395 -18.27 -6.46 -31.10
CA THR A 395 -17.24 -7.45 -31.44
C THR A 395 -17.81 -8.71 -32.09
N GLY A 396 -19.13 -8.93 -31.98
CA GLY A 396 -19.79 -10.17 -32.41
C GLY A 396 -19.85 -11.25 -31.32
N THR A 397 -19.07 -11.10 -30.24
CA THR A 397 -19.17 -11.94 -29.05
C THR A 397 -20.44 -11.56 -28.28
N VAL A 398 -21.31 -12.52 -28.04
CA VAL A 398 -22.51 -12.35 -27.21
C VAL A 398 -22.29 -12.96 -25.84
N ASP A 399 -22.90 -12.36 -24.81
CA ASP A 399 -23.07 -13.02 -23.52
C ASP A 399 -23.84 -14.32 -23.79
N ALA A 400 -23.16 -15.45 -23.67
CA ALA A 400 -23.71 -16.77 -23.99
C ALA A 400 -24.79 -17.20 -22.98
N GLY A 401 -25.10 -16.38 -21.95
CA GLY A 401 -26.12 -16.68 -20.96
C GLY A 401 -25.76 -17.83 -20.02
N GLY A 402 -24.51 -18.31 -20.08
CA GLY A 402 -23.93 -19.28 -19.14
C GLY A 402 -23.35 -18.62 -17.88
N GLY A 403 -23.24 -17.28 -17.89
CA GLY A 403 -22.77 -16.49 -16.77
C GLY A 403 -23.78 -16.42 -15.63
N ARG A 404 -23.32 -16.61 -14.40
CA ARG A 404 -24.16 -16.60 -13.18
C ARG A 404 -24.13 -15.25 -12.45
N ILE A 405 -23.38 -14.28 -12.97
CA ILE A 405 -23.37 -12.91 -12.45
C ILE A 405 -24.60 -12.15 -12.95
N THR A 406 -25.36 -11.58 -12.01
CA THR A 406 -26.56 -10.80 -12.33
C THR A 406 -26.31 -9.29 -12.40
N GLY A 407 -25.25 -8.80 -11.74
CA GLY A 407 -24.90 -7.38 -11.72
C GLY A 407 -23.76 -7.05 -10.76
N THR A 408 -23.43 -5.76 -10.61
CA THR A 408 -22.48 -5.28 -9.59
C THR A 408 -23.19 -5.16 -8.24
N ASP A 409 -22.63 -5.75 -7.17
CA ASP A 409 -23.15 -5.63 -5.79
C ASP A 409 -22.61 -4.39 -5.09
N HIS A 410 -21.28 -4.23 -5.07
CA HIS A 410 -20.59 -3.11 -4.45
C HIS A 410 -19.19 -2.90 -5.04
N ILE A 411 -18.62 -1.72 -4.81
CA ILE A 411 -17.26 -1.34 -5.20
C ILE A 411 -16.48 -1.01 -3.92
N VAL A 412 -15.23 -1.44 -3.85
CA VAL A 412 -14.36 -1.18 -2.71
C VAL A 412 -13.13 -0.41 -3.16
N LEU A 413 -12.92 0.73 -2.52
CA LEU A 413 -11.81 1.65 -2.73
C LEU A 413 -10.91 1.62 -1.49
N THR A 414 -9.62 1.86 -1.70
CA THR A 414 -8.66 2.00 -0.60
C THR A 414 -7.89 3.29 -0.77
N ASP A 415 -8.02 4.16 0.22
CA ASP A 415 -7.47 5.51 0.23
C ASP A 415 -6.32 5.61 1.24
N PRO A 416 -5.40 6.57 1.06
CA PRO A 416 -4.56 7.05 2.15
C PRO A 416 -5.41 7.44 3.37
N LEU A 417 -4.81 7.39 4.56
CA LEU A 417 -5.53 7.76 5.79
C LEU A 417 -6.07 9.19 5.73
N ASP A 418 -5.30 10.09 5.11
CA ASP A 418 -5.62 11.52 5.07
C ASP A 418 -6.81 11.84 4.16
N ASP A 419 -7.06 11.00 3.13
CA ASP A 419 -8.14 11.17 2.15
C ASP A 419 -9.43 10.44 2.57
N PHE A 420 -9.36 9.48 3.50
CA PHE A 420 -10.46 8.58 3.85
C PHE A 420 -11.76 9.29 4.29
N ASP A 421 -11.63 10.31 5.14
CA ASP A 421 -12.78 11.10 5.61
C ASP A 421 -13.28 12.07 4.55
N GLU A 422 -12.38 12.61 3.73
CA GLU A 422 -12.69 13.47 2.58
C GLU A 422 -13.51 12.70 1.53
N THR A 423 -13.06 11.51 1.13
CA THR A 423 -13.79 10.63 0.20
C THR A 423 -15.14 10.19 0.80
N THR A 424 -15.20 9.92 2.10
CA THR A 424 -16.48 9.63 2.80
C THR A 424 -17.44 10.80 2.67
N LEU A 425 -16.98 12.02 2.98
CA LEU A 425 -17.77 13.24 2.92
C LEU A 425 -18.29 13.47 1.50
N PHE A 426 -17.45 13.27 0.49
CA PHE A 426 -17.84 13.37 -0.91
C PHE A 426 -19.02 12.45 -1.24
N TYR A 427 -18.89 11.14 -1.00
CA TYR A 427 -19.96 10.20 -1.36
C TYR A 427 -21.25 10.43 -0.55
N ARG A 428 -21.13 10.86 0.72
CA ARG A 428 -22.29 11.21 1.55
C ARG A 428 -23.03 12.43 0.99
N THR A 429 -22.29 13.50 0.72
CA THR A 429 -22.89 14.80 0.37
C THR A 429 -23.26 14.87 -1.11
N VAL A 430 -22.37 14.47 -2.02
CA VAL A 430 -22.59 14.59 -3.46
C VAL A 430 -23.59 13.54 -3.96
N LEU A 431 -23.41 12.27 -3.58
CA LEU A 431 -24.29 11.17 -4.02
C LEU A 431 -25.44 10.86 -3.05
N GLY A 432 -25.46 11.45 -1.85
CA GLY A 432 -26.50 11.17 -0.87
C GLY A 432 -26.40 9.81 -0.20
N LEU A 433 -25.23 9.15 -0.23
CA LEU A 433 -25.07 7.84 0.38
C LEU A 433 -25.07 7.97 1.91
N ARG A 434 -25.67 6.98 2.58
CA ARG A 434 -25.63 6.85 4.04
C ARG A 434 -24.40 6.04 4.42
N ALA A 435 -23.47 6.68 5.13
CA ALA A 435 -22.30 6.01 5.68
C ALA A 435 -22.67 5.21 6.94
N ALA A 436 -22.19 3.98 7.03
CA ALA A 436 -22.23 3.16 8.22
C ALA A 436 -21.16 3.61 9.23
N ALA A 437 -21.21 3.06 10.44
CA ALA A 437 -20.15 3.23 11.42
C ALA A 437 -18.80 2.71 10.87
N THR A 438 -17.70 3.33 11.30
CA THR A 438 -16.36 2.86 10.96
C THR A 438 -16.08 1.53 11.65
N THR A 439 -15.63 0.55 10.87
CA THR A 439 -15.13 -0.73 11.37
C THR A 439 -13.62 -0.70 11.41
N GLU A 440 -13.01 -1.04 12.55
CA GLU A 440 -11.57 -1.22 12.69
C GLU A 440 -11.22 -2.71 12.56
N ILE A 441 -10.29 -3.03 11.65
CA ILE A 441 -9.93 -4.40 11.29
C ILE A 441 -8.45 -4.62 11.60
N PRO A 442 -8.11 -5.53 12.54
CA PRO A 442 -6.73 -5.89 12.84
C PRO A 442 -6.17 -6.79 11.72
N ALA A 443 -5.62 -6.18 10.67
CA ALA A 443 -5.07 -6.90 9.53
C ALA A 443 -3.59 -7.30 9.77
N PRO A 444 -3.07 -8.30 9.03
CA PRO A 444 -1.69 -8.80 9.21
C PRO A 444 -0.61 -7.73 9.04
N PHE A 445 -0.92 -6.66 8.30
CA PHE A 445 0.01 -5.57 8.02
C PHE A 445 -0.33 -4.27 8.76
N GLY A 446 -1.18 -4.35 9.79
CA GLY A 446 -1.59 -3.20 10.61
C GLY A 446 -3.09 -2.98 10.62
N LEU A 447 -3.53 -1.96 11.36
CA LEU A 447 -4.94 -1.61 11.49
C LEU A 447 -5.46 -1.00 10.18
N ILE A 448 -6.58 -1.51 9.70
CA ILE A 448 -7.34 -0.96 8.57
C ILE A 448 -8.67 -0.45 9.10
N ARG A 449 -9.12 0.71 8.62
CA ARG A 449 -10.47 1.22 8.86
C ARG A 449 -11.30 1.03 7.60
N GLY A 450 -12.51 0.51 7.76
CA GLY A 450 -13.49 0.35 6.69
C GLY A 450 -14.75 1.16 6.99
N ARG A 451 -15.33 1.79 5.97
CA ARG A 451 -16.62 2.49 6.06
C ARG A 451 -17.44 2.22 4.81
N ALA A 452 -18.58 1.56 4.99
CA ALA A 452 -19.51 1.32 3.91
C ALA A 452 -20.45 2.52 3.74
N ALA A 453 -20.77 2.88 2.50
CA ALA A 453 -21.73 3.91 2.13
C ALA A 453 -22.75 3.33 1.16
N THR A 454 -24.04 3.46 1.48
CA THR A 454 -25.14 2.89 0.67
C THR A 454 -26.25 3.89 0.48
N ASP A 455 -26.90 3.85 -0.69
CA ASP A 455 -28.14 4.60 -0.88
C ASP A 455 -29.30 3.93 -0.10
N PRO A 456 -30.41 4.63 0.18
CA PRO A 456 -31.52 4.10 0.95
C PRO A 456 -32.17 2.84 0.36
N THR A 457 -32.06 2.61 -0.96
CA THR A 457 -32.62 1.44 -1.64
C THR A 457 -31.65 0.27 -1.70
N GLY A 458 -30.38 0.47 -1.34
CA GLY A 458 -29.35 -0.56 -1.42
C GLY A 458 -29.09 -1.02 -2.85
N ARG A 459 -29.04 -0.10 -3.81
CA ARG A 459 -28.67 -0.37 -5.21
C ARG A 459 -27.26 0.10 -5.54
N VAL A 460 -26.78 1.13 -4.84
CA VAL A 460 -25.42 1.65 -4.92
C VAL A 460 -24.76 1.47 -3.56
N ARG A 461 -23.71 0.66 -3.54
CA ARG A 461 -22.87 0.38 -2.36
C ARG A 461 -21.41 0.64 -2.71
N ILE A 462 -20.75 1.45 -1.89
CA ILE A 462 -19.32 1.75 -1.98
C ILE A 462 -18.70 1.52 -0.60
N ILE A 463 -17.58 0.81 -0.53
CA ILE A 463 -16.83 0.62 0.71
C ILE A 463 -15.50 1.34 0.58
N LEU A 464 -15.18 2.17 1.56
CA LEU A 464 -13.91 2.87 1.65
C LEU A 464 -13.06 2.16 2.71
N ASN A 465 -11.79 1.89 2.38
CA ASN A 465 -10.81 1.35 3.32
C ASN A 465 -9.60 2.29 3.43
N THR A 466 -8.91 2.27 4.57
CA THR A 466 -7.60 2.92 4.70
C THR A 466 -6.47 1.98 4.32
N ALA A 467 -5.43 2.49 3.67
CA ALA A 467 -4.15 1.78 3.55
C ALA A 467 -3.45 1.66 4.92
N PRO A 468 -2.72 0.56 5.21
CA PRO A 468 -1.94 0.44 6.44
C PRO A 468 -0.83 1.51 6.54
N LEU A 469 -0.69 2.13 7.71
CA LEU A 469 0.23 3.26 7.95
C LEU A 469 1.74 2.93 7.95
N ARG A 470 2.12 1.66 8.20
CA ARG A 470 3.51 1.31 8.55
C ARG A 470 4.35 0.93 7.33
N ARG A 471 5.64 1.29 7.39
CA ARG A 471 6.67 1.02 6.37
C ARG A 471 7.68 -0.02 6.88
N GLY A 472 8.22 -0.84 5.97
CA GLY A 472 9.20 -1.90 6.25
C GLY A 472 8.96 -3.14 5.37
N ASP A 473 9.85 -4.13 5.43
CA ASP A 473 9.80 -5.32 4.54
C ASP A 473 8.56 -6.20 4.72
N TRP A 474 7.83 -6.01 5.82
CA TRP A 474 6.59 -6.71 6.14
C TRP A 474 5.33 -5.93 5.69
N ALA A 475 5.47 -4.69 5.21
CA ALA A 475 4.36 -3.91 4.67
C ALA A 475 3.78 -4.57 3.41
N PRO A 476 2.49 -4.36 3.08
CA PRO A 476 1.94 -4.96 1.89
C PRO A 476 2.57 -4.32 0.66
N VAL A 477 3.13 -5.14 -0.23
CA VAL A 477 3.67 -4.71 -1.54
C VAL A 477 2.63 -3.95 -2.36
N ILE A 478 1.34 -4.27 -2.16
CA ILE A 478 0.21 -3.57 -2.77
C ILE A 478 -0.49 -2.76 -1.67
N PRO A 479 -0.19 -1.46 -1.54
CA PRO A 479 -0.70 -0.62 -0.45
C PRO A 479 -2.16 -0.20 -0.62
N TYR A 480 -2.67 -0.12 -1.85
CA TYR A 480 -4.01 0.40 -2.16
C TYR A 480 -4.84 -0.61 -2.98
N PRO A 481 -5.18 -1.79 -2.44
CA PRO A 481 -5.99 -2.77 -3.15
C PRO A 481 -7.43 -2.27 -3.34
N GLN A 482 -8.00 -2.49 -4.51
CA GLN A 482 -9.38 -2.12 -4.88
C GLN A 482 -10.10 -3.35 -5.42
N HIS A 483 -11.41 -3.44 -5.24
CA HIS A 483 -12.16 -4.52 -5.88
C HIS A 483 -13.59 -4.18 -6.27
N ILE A 484 -14.09 -4.97 -7.20
CA ILE A 484 -15.46 -4.91 -7.69
C ILE A 484 -16.11 -6.24 -7.34
N ALA A 485 -17.22 -6.18 -6.61
CA ALA A 485 -17.99 -7.35 -6.23
C ALA A 485 -19.19 -7.52 -7.16
N PHE A 486 -19.35 -8.73 -7.69
CA PHE A 486 -20.43 -9.12 -8.58
C PHE A 486 -21.44 -9.98 -7.84
N ARG A 487 -22.73 -9.67 -8.00
CA ARG A 487 -23.82 -10.44 -7.41
C ARG A 487 -24.06 -11.71 -8.21
N SER A 488 -24.21 -12.83 -7.50
CA SER A 488 -24.64 -14.13 -8.01
C SER A 488 -25.89 -14.60 -7.28
N ASP A 489 -26.79 -15.29 -7.98
CA ASP A 489 -27.93 -15.97 -7.35
C ASP A 489 -27.54 -17.33 -6.73
N ASP A 490 -26.38 -17.87 -7.12
CA ASP A 490 -25.79 -19.10 -6.60
C ASP A 490 -24.26 -19.00 -6.62
N ALA A 491 -23.62 -18.71 -5.48
CA ALA A 491 -22.17 -18.53 -5.40
C ALA A 491 -21.40 -19.83 -5.61
N ILE A 492 -21.94 -20.98 -5.19
CA ILE A 492 -21.27 -22.28 -5.30
C ILE A 492 -21.21 -22.69 -6.77
N ALA A 493 -22.35 -22.65 -7.46
CA ALA A 493 -22.39 -22.98 -8.87
C ALA A 493 -21.62 -21.96 -9.74
N SER A 494 -21.51 -20.70 -9.30
CA SER A 494 -20.62 -19.70 -9.93
C SER A 494 -19.16 -20.09 -9.80
N ALA A 495 -18.70 -20.44 -8.60
CA ALA A 495 -17.32 -20.86 -8.40
C ALA A 495 -17.00 -22.12 -9.23
N GLU A 496 -17.91 -23.08 -9.33
CA GLU A 496 -17.76 -24.27 -10.18
C GLU A 496 -17.57 -23.93 -11.66
N ALA A 497 -18.45 -23.10 -12.20
CA ALA A 497 -18.37 -22.67 -13.59
C ALA A 497 -17.08 -21.88 -13.87
N MET A 498 -16.69 -21.01 -12.95
CA MET A 498 -15.50 -20.16 -13.08
C MET A 498 -14.21 -20.97 -12.99
N HIS A 499 -14.13 -21.99 -12.12
CA HIS A 499 -13.00 -22.92 -12.11
C HIS A 499 -12.89 -23.69 -13.43
N ALA A 500 -14.00 -24.14 -14.01
CA ALA A 500 -13.99 -24.82 -15.31
C ALA A 500 -13.52 -23.92 -16.46
N LEU A 501 -13.74 -22.60 -16.36
CA LEU A 501 -13.26 -21.59 -17.31
C LEU A 501 -11.83 -21.10 -17.02
N GLY A 502 -11.17 -21.60 -15.97
CA GLY A 502 -9.81 -21.21 -15.60
C GLY A 502 -9.73 -19.83 -14.93
N ALA A 503 -10.78 -19.39 -14.23
CA ALA A 503 -10.72 -18.17 -13.43
C ALA A 503 -9.64 -18.26 -12.35
N PRO A 504 -8.85 -17.19 -12.13
CA PRO A 504 -7.83 -17.16 -11.09
C PRO A 504 -8.50 -16.94 -9.72
N VAL A 505 -9.22 -17.95 -9.20
CA VAL A 505 -9.88 -17.90 -7.89
C VAL A 505 -8.82 -17.95 -6.78
N LEU A 506 -8.93 -17.05 -5.82
CA LEU A 506 -8.02 -16.98 -4.68
C LEU A 506 -8.23 -18.17 -3.76
N ARG A 507 -7.19 -18.98 -3.57
CA ARG A 507 -7.24 -20.14 -2.69
C ARG A 507 -7.26 -19.72 -1.22
N ILE A 508 -8.28 -20.15 -0.48
CA ILE A 508 -8.39 -19.92 0.96
C ILE A 508 -7.81 -21.10 1.75
N PRO A 509 -7.01 -20.86 2.82
CA PRO A 509 -6.44 -21.90 3.66
C PRO A 509 -7.47 -22.86 4.27
N SER A 510 -7.12 -24.13 4.45
CA SER A 510 -8.04 -25.16 4.97
C SER A 510 -8.50 -24.91 6.41
N ASN A 511 -7.62 -24.32 7.24
CA ASN A 511 -7.89 -24.01 8.64
C ASN A 511 -9.02 -22.99 8.84
N TYR A 512 -9.30 -22.13 7.85
CA TYR A 512 -10.48 -21.25 7.88
C TYR A 512 -11.78 -22.05 7.98
N TYR A 513 -11.88 -23.18 7.27
CA TYR A 513 -13.08 -24.01 7.27
C TYR A 513 -13.22 -24.85 8.54
N ASP A 514 -12.09 -25.22 9.15
CA ASP A 514 -12.10 -25.89 10.46
C ASP A 514 -12.63 -24.94 11.55
N ASP A 515 -12.24 -23.65 11.51
CA ASP A 515 -12.81 -22.60 12.36
C ASP A 515 -14.28 -22.31 12.04
N LEU A 516 -14.63 -22.24 10.76
CA LEU A 516 -16.00 -21.96 10.31
C LEU A 516 -17.00 -23.01 10.81
N ASP A 517 -16.61 -24.29 10.78
CA ASP A 517 -17.41 -25.40 11.29
C ASP A 517 -17.70 -25.22 12.79
N ALA A 518 -16.66 -24.91 13.57
CA ALA A 518 -16.78 -24.65 15.00
C ALA A 518 -17.67 -23.45 15.34
N ARG A 519 -17.72 -22.42 14.48
CA ARG A 519 -18.52 -21.21 14.71
C ARG A 519 -19.99 -21.36 14.34
N TYR A 520 -20.31 -22.07 13.27
CA TYR A 520 -21.65 -22.04 12.68
C TYR A 520 -22.37 -23.39 12.60
N ASP A 521 -21.70 -24.51 12.88
CA ASP A 521 -22.24 -25.88 12.79
C ASP A 521 -22.97 -26.10 11.45
N LEU A 522 -22.25 -25.86 10.35
CA LEU A 522 -22.83 -25.92 9.01
C LEU A 522 -23.06 -27.37 8.59
N ALA A 523 -24.07 -27.60 7.75
CA ALA A 523 -24.30 -28.91 7.15
C ALA A 523 -23.01 -29.43 6.46
N PRO A 524 -22.60 -30.69 6.67
CA PRO A 524 -21.32 -31.21 6.17
C PRO A 524 -21.12 -31.01 4.65
N ASP A 525 -22.17 -31.21 3.86
CA ASP A 525 -22.13 -31.03 2.40
C ASP A 525 -21.89 -29.57 1.99
N LEU A 526 -22.48 -28.62 2.73
CA LEU A 526 -22.27 -27.20 2.49
C LEU A 526 -20.83 -26.82 2.85
N LEU A 527 -20.35 -27.23 4.03
CA LEU A 527 -18.97 -26.96 4.45
C LEU A 527 -17.94 -27.54 3.46
N ALA A 528 -18.18 -28.75 2.96
CA ALA A 528 -17.34 -29.38 1.95
C ALA A 528 -17.34 -28.59 0.62
N ALA A 529 -18.50 -28.09 0.19
CA ALA A 529 -18.60 -27.24 -1.01
C ALA A 529 -17.87 -25.90 -0.84
N LEU A 530 -18.05 -25.23 0.31
CA LEU A 530 -17.34 -23.99 0.63
C LEU A 530 -15.83 -24.20 0.62
N ARG A 531 -15.34 -25.27 1.26
CA ARG A 531 -13.92 -25.65 1.32
C ARG A 531 -13.36 -25.93 -0.07
N LYS A 532 -14.06 -26.73 -0.88
CA LYS A 532 -13.64 -27.09 -2.23
C LYS A 532 -13.47 -25.87 -3.13
N HIS A 533 -14.35 -24.88 -2.98
CA HIS A 533 -14.44 -23.74 -3.91
C HIS A 533 -13.85 -22.45 -3.36
N SER A 534 -13.14 -22.50 -2.23
CA SER A 534 -12.54 -21.32 -1.60
C SER A 534 -13.56 -20.21 -1.24
N ILE A 535 -14.79 -20.60 -0.85
CA ILE A 535 -15.89 -19.67 -0.55
C ILE A 535 -15.90 -19.36 0.95
N LEU A 536 -15.82 -18.08 1.29
CA LEU A 536 -15.99 -17.59 2.64
C LEU A 536 -17.48 -17.41 2.96
N TYR A 537 -17.82 -17.53 4.24
CA TYR A 537 -19.18 -17.47 4.75
C TYR A 537 -19.28 -16.56 5.97
N ASP A 538 -20.37 -15.80 6.04
CA ASP A 538 -20.81 -15.05 7.21
C ASP A 538 -22.33 -15.19 7.39
N ARG A 539 -22.81 -15.00 8.63
CA ARG A 539 -24.23 -15.05 8.97
C ARG A 539 -24.55 -14.08 10.10
N ASP A 540 -25.61 -13.30 9.91
CA ASP A 540 -26.24 -12.49 10.95
C ASP A 540 -27.67 -12.99 11.26
N ALA A 541 -28.42 -12.23 12.08
CA ALA A 541 -29.79 -12.58 12.42
C ALA A 541 -30.79 -12.50 11.25
N SER A 542 -30.43 -11.82 10.16
CA SER A 542 -31.27 -11.56 9.00
C SER A 542 -31.00 -12.51 7.83
N GLY A 543 -29.80 -13.11 7.76
CA GLY A 543 -29.44 -14.00 6.69
C GLY A 543 -27.96 -14.37 6.63
N GLY A 544 -27.54 -14.92 5.50
CA GLY A 544 -26.17 -15.38 5.25
C GLY A 544 -25.51 -14.68 4.07
N TYR A 545 -24.20 -14.81 3.97
CA TYR A 545 -23.41 -14.19 2.92
C TYR A 545 -22.30 -15.13 2.47
N LEU A 546 -22.32 -15.50 1.20
CA LEU A 546 -21.27 -16.29 0.58
C LEU A 546 -20.47 -15.36 -0.32
N HIS A 547 -19.14 -15.44 -0.25
CA HIS A 547 -18.29 -14.71 -1.18
C HIS A 547 -16.97 -15.42 -1.46
N PHE A 548 -16.42 -15.19 -2.64
CA PHE A 548 -15.06 -15.58 -2.99
C PHE A 548 -14.41 -14.51 -3.86
N TYR A 549 -13.08 -14.57 -3.97
CA TYR A 549 -12.27 -13.54 -4.60
C TYR A 549 -11.43 -14.12 -5.72
N THR A 550 -11.03 -13.30 -6.69
CA THR A 550 -9.93 -13.63 -7.58
C THR A 550 -8.58 -13.34 -6.93
N GLU A 551 -7.51 -13.85 -7.51
CA GLU A 551 -6.16 -13.35 -7.28
C GLU A 551 -6.04 -11.86 -7.68
N MET A 552 -4.91 -11.24 -7.33
CA MET A 552 -4.64 -9.85 -7.68
C MET A 552 -4.34 -9.72 -9.18
N LEU A 553 -4.98 -8.76 -9.83
CA LEU A 553 -4.86 -8.46 -11.24
C LEU A 553 -4.09 -7.14 -11.40
N GLY A 554 -2.85 -7.25 -11.88
CA GLY A 554 -1.92 -6.12 -11.88
C GLY A 554 -1.54 -5.71 -10.45
N SER A 555 -1.40 -4.40 -10.20
CA SER A 555 -0.87 -3.89 -8.93
C SER A 555 -1.92 -3.40 -7.91
N ARG A 556 -3.23 -3.39 -8.22
CA ARG A 556 -4.27 -2.93 -7.26
C ARG A 556 -5.62 -3.66 -7.33
N VAL A 557 -6.05 -4.16 -8.49
CA VAL A 557 -7.45 -4.61 -8.67
C VAL A 557 -7.59 -6.11 -8.48
N PHE A 558 -8.68 -6.55 -7.86
CA PHE A 558 -9.18 -7.93 -7.91
C PHE A 558 -10.70 -7.91 -7.98
N PHE A 559 -11.33 -9.06 -8.20
CA PHE A 559 -12.79 -9.18 -8.25
C PHE A 559 -13.31 -10.06 -7.12
N ALA A 560 -14.58 -9.86 -6.78
CA ALA A 560 -15.31 -10.73 -5.86
C ALA A 560 -16.62 -11.19 -6.50
N VAL A 561 -17.09 -12.37 -6.12
CA VAL A 561 -18.44 -12.84 -6.44
C VAL A 561 -19.16 -13.13 -5.13
N VAL A 562 -20.38 -12.63 -5.00
CA VAL A 562 -21.09 -12.58 -3.73
C VAL A 562 -22.54 -13.04 -3.89
N GLN A 563 -23.07 -13.72 -2.89
CA GLN A 563 -24.47 -14.11 -2.80
C GLN A 563 -24.99 -13.73 -1.41
N ARG A 564 -26.06 -12.93 -1.38
CA ARG A 564 -26.77 -12.56 -0.16
C ARG A 564 -27.96 -13.49 0.02
N LEU A 565 -28.04 -14.16 1.16
CA LEU A 565 -29.12 -15.06 1.52
C LEU A 565 -30.06 -14.35 2.49
N GLY A 566 -31.38 -14.51 2.31
CA GLY A 566 -32.36 -13.88 3.20
C GLY A 566 -32.28 -12.35 3.16
N GLY A 567 -32.27 -11.73 4.35
CA GLY A 567 -32.21 -10.28 4.53
C GLY A 567 -30.81 -9.69 4.68
N TYR A 568 -29.73 -10.45 4.42
CA TYR A 568 -28.37 -10.03 4.76
C TYR A 568 -27.92 -8.77 4.01
N THR A 569 -27.65 -7.69 4.77
CA THR A 569 -27.22 -6.40 4.22
C THR A 569 -25.75 -6.06 4.46
N GLY A 570 -25.01 -6.89 5.21
CA GLY A 570 -23.59 -6.68 5.55
C GLY A 570 -22.62 -6.89 4.38
N TYR A 571 -21.33 -7.06 4.66
CA TYR A 571 -20.29 -7.22 3.62
C TYR A 571 -19.35 -8.41 3.90
N GLY A 572 -19.81 -9.35 4.72
CA GLY A 572 -19.03 -10.45 5.26
C GLY A 572 -18.44 -10.15 6.63
N ASP A 573 -17.92 -11.20 7.27
CA ASP A 573 -17.25 -11.13 8.56
C ASP A 573 -15.97 -10.29 8.44
N PRO A 574 -15.79 -9.21 9.23
CA PRO A 574 -14.56 -8.44 9.26
C PRO A 574 -13.30 -9.29 9.51
N ALA A 575 -13.42 -10.42 10.23
CA ALA A 575 -12.31 -11.36 10.44
C ALA A 575 -11.89 -12.11 9.16
N GLY A 576 -12.73 -12.12 8.12
CA GLY A 576 -12.40 -12.66 6.79
C GLY A 576 -11.42 -11.79 6.00
N VAL A 577 -11.31 -10.49 6.31
CA VAL A 577 -10.38 -9.57 5.63
C VAL A 577 -8.92 -9.97 5.83
N PRO A 578 -8.43 -10.23 7.06
CA PRO A 578 -7.10 -10.80 7.29
C PRO A 578 -6.84 -12.10 6.51
N VAL A 579 -7.82 -13.01 6.46
CA VAL A 579 -7.70 -14.30 5.75
C VAL A 579 -7.45 -14.07 4.26
N ARG A 580 -8.26 -13.20 3.62
CA ARG A 580 -8.07 -12.79 2.21
C ARG A 580 -6.71 -12.14 1.98
N MET A 581 -6.26 -11.28 2.89
CA MET A 581 -4.98 -10.57 2.76
C MET A 581 -3.79 -11.53 2.81
N VAL A 582 -3.81 -12.52 3.72
CA VAL A 582 -2.79 -13.56 3.77
C VAL A 582 -2.83 -14.41 2.51
N ALA A 583 -4.02 -14.83 2.07
CA ALA A 583 -4.18 -15.61 0.85
C ALA A 583 -3.61 -14.90 -0.40
N HIS A 584 -3.87 -13.60 -0.58
CA HIS A 584 -3.27 -12.82 -1.68
C HIS A 584 -1.74 -12.73 -1.58
N ARG A 585 -1.21 -12.59 -0.36
CA ARG A 585 0.25 -12.58 -0.16
C ARG A 585 0.86 -13.93 -0.55
N GLU A 586 0.27 -15.03 -0.11
CA GLU A 586 0.77 -16.38 -0.42
C GLU A 586 0.64 -16.72 -1.90
N SER A 587 -0.49 -16.40 -2.55
CA SER A 587 -0.65 -16.54 -4.01
C SER A 587 0.46 -15.80 -4.75
N ARG A 588 0.73 -14.52 -4.40
CA ARG A 588 1.84 -13.76 -4.99
C ARG A 588 3.19 -14.41 -4.75
N LEU A 589 3.48 -14.84 -3.51
CA LEU A 589 4.74 -15.51 -3.21
C LEU A 589 4.88 -16.82 -3.99
N HIS A 590 3.79 -17.55 -4.21
CA HIS A 590 3.77 -18.74 -5.04
C HIS A 590 3.99 -18.42 -6.52
N SER A 591 3.43 -17.32 -7.06
CA SER A 591 3.72 -16.87 -8.42
C SER A 591 5.16 -16.36 -8.61
N LEU A 592 5.78 -15.88 -7.53
CA LEU A 592 7.20 -15.50 -7.50
C LEU A 592 8.12 -16.71 -7.28
N ARG A 593 7.59 -17.83 -6.79
CA ARG A 593 8.32 -19.10 -6.81
C ARG A 593 8.34 -19.57 -8.26
N PRO A 594 9.51 -20.01 -8.77
CA PRO A 594 9.55 -20.65 -10.07
C PRO A 594 8.58 -21.85 -10.07
N PRO A 595 7.85 -22.09 -11.17
CA PRO A 595 6.76 -23.09 -11.19
C PRO A 595 7.27 -24.50 -10.88
N ASP A 596 6.66 -25.14 -9.87
CA ASP A 596 6.94 -26.50 -9.36
C ASP A 596 6.48 -27.64 -10.32
N SER A 597 6.70 -27.54 -11.64
CA SER A 597 6.21 -28.58 -12.58
C SER A 597 7.12 -28.97 -13.75
N THR A 598 8.40 -28.59 -13.72
CA THR A 598 9.43 -29.26 -14.54
C THR A 598 10.45 -29.92 -13.61
N PRO A 599 11.07 -31.06 -13.98
CA PRO A 599 12.02 -31.77 -13.11
C PRO A 599 13.02 -30.76 -12.55
N HIS A 600 12.93 -30.49 -11.24
CA HIS A 600 13.60 -29.39 -10.59
C HIS A 600 15.11 -29.63 -10.68
N ARG A 601 15.80 -28.85 -11.52
CA ARG A 601 17.26 -28.76 -11.47
C ARG A 601 17.61 -27.75 -10.40
N ASP A 602 18.33 -28.20 -9.38
CA ASP A 602 18.86 -27.30 -8.37
C ASP A 602 20.00 -26.48 -8.98
N TYR A 603 19.97 -25.15 -8.80
CA TYR A 603 21.02 -24.26 -9.29
C TYR A 603 21.83 -23.69 -8.11
N SER A 604 23.16 -23.66 -8.27
CA SER A 604 24.10 -22.96 -7.38
C SER A 604 24.73 -21.76 -8.09
N LEU A 605 24.89 -20.64 -7.38
CA LEU A 605 25.68 -19.51 -7.88
C LEU A 605 27.14 -19.71 -7.47
N ALA A 606 28.01 -20.09 -8.40
CA ALA A 606 29.45 -20.17 -8.14
C ALA A 606 30.01 -18.77 -7.91
N HIS A 607 30.87 -18.58 -6.91
CA HIS A 607 31.36 -17.26 -6.53
C HIS A 607 32.07 -16.56 -7.71
N LEU A 608 32.79 -17.31 -8.53
CA LEU A 608 33.51 -16.76 -9.69
C LEU A 608 32.60 -16.05 -10.71
N THR A 609 31.31 -16.41 -10.78
CA THR A 609 30.30 -15.73 -11.63
C THR A 609 30.00 -14.30 -11.20
N ALA A 610 30.19 -13.98 -9.92
CA ALA A 610 29.91 -12.67 -9.35
C ALA A 610 30.98 -12.27 -8.32
N LEU A 611 32.26 -12.51 -8.64
CA LEU A 611 33.39 -12.40 -7.71
C LEU A 611 33.57 -11.01 -7.05
N SER A 612 32.97 -9.98 -7.64
CA SER A 612 32.93 -8.62 -7.08
C SER A 612 32.06 -8.48 -5.83
N LEU A 613 31.16 -9.44 -5.58
CA LEU A 613 30.28 -9.44 -4.41
C LEU A 613 30.99 -10.09 -3.22
N SER A 614 30.82 -9.55 -2.02
CA SER A 614 31.22 -10.24 -0.80
C SER A 614 30.32 -11.45 -0.53
N PRO A 615 30.73 -12.43 0.29
CA PRO A 615 29.91 -13.61 0.58
C PRO A 615 28.48 -13.29 1.08
N PRO A 616 28.25 -12.30 1.97
CA PRO A 616 26.88 -11.90 2.32
C PRO A 616 26.08 -11.34 1.14
N GLU A 617 26.71 -10.52 0.28
CA GLU A 617 26.05 -9.93 -0.90
C GLU A 617 25.77 -10.97 -1.98
N LEU A 618 26.63 -11.99 -2.11
CA LEU A 618 26.44 -13.12 -3.01
C LEU A 618 25.23 -13.96 -2.58
N VAL A 619 25.07 -14.19 -1.28
CA VAL A 619 23.90 -14.90 -0.71
C VAL A 619 22.60 -14.14 -0.99
N GLU A 620 22.61 -12.82 -0.81
CA GLU A 620 21.46 -11.97 -1.19
C GLU A 620 21.17 -12.05 -2.70
N ALA A 621 22.21 -11.91 -3.54
CA ALA A 621 22.06 -11.98 -4.99
C ALA A 621 21.51 -13.34 -5.46
N ALA A 622 21.98 -14.43 -4.86
CA ALA A 622 21.51 -15.78 -5.13
C ALA A 622 20.02 -15.95 -4.77
N ALA A 623 19.62 -15.44 -3.60
CA ALA A 623 18.23 -15.46 -3.16
C ALA A 623 17.32 -14.63 -4.09
N ASP A 624 17.72 -13.40 -4.41
CA ASP A 624 16.97 -12.49 -5.28
C ASP A 624 16.79 -13.07 -6.69
N ALA A 625 17.78 -13.79 -7.21
CA ALA A 625 17.75 -14.43 -8.53
C ALA A 625 17.07 -15.82 -8.53
N GLY A 626 16.76 -16.39 -7.35
CA GLY A 626 16.09 -17.67 -7.20
C GLY A 626 16.99 -18.89 -7.38
N TYR A 627 18.26 -18.79 -6.97
CA TYR A 627 19.13 -19.95 -6.76
C TYR A 627 18.73 -20.71 -5.49
N ARG A 628 19.09 -21.99 -5.40
CA ARG A 628 18.97 -22.77 -4.16
C ARG A 628 20.25 -22.70 -3.34
N TYR A 629 21.38 -22.68 -4.04
CA TYR A 629 22.70 -22.80 -3.44
C TYR A 629 23.64 -21.65 -3.83
N VAL A 630 24.71 -21.49 -3.05
CA VAL A 630 25.91 -20.72 -3.42
C VAL A 630 27.17 -21.58 -3.26
N GLY A 631 28.15 -21.35 -4.14
CA GLY A 631 29.53 -21.77 -3.93
C GLY A 631 30.35 -20.61 -3.36
N LEU A 632 31.13 -20.85 -2.31
CA LEU A 632 31.87 -19.79 -1.62
C LEU A 632 33.38 -19.93 -1.80
N ARG A 633 33.98 -18.89 -2.39
CA ARG A 633 35.43 -18.74 -2.48
C ARG A 633 36.07 -18.21 -1.19
N LEU A 634 36.81 -19.08 -0.50
CA LEU A 634 37.51 -18.81 0.75
C LEU A 634 39.01 -18.53 0.54
N THR A 635 39.59 -18.95 -0.58
CA THR A 635 41.01 -18.74 -0.93
C THR A 635 41.17 -17.81 -2.12
N ARG A 636 42.28 -17.07 -2.16
CA ARG A 636 42.66 -16.22 -3.30
C ARG A 636 43.53 -17.04 -4.27
N VAL A 637 43.13 -17.16 -5.53
CA VAL A 637 43.85 -17.88 -6.58
C VAL A 637 44.82 -16.97 -7.35
N THR A 638 44.49 -15.69 -7.54
CA THR A 638 45.38 -14.72 -8.21
C THR A 638 45.58 -13.48 -7.36
N ARG A 639 46.71 -12.78 -7.48
CA ARG A 639 46.98 -11.58 -6.65
C ARG A 639 45.96 -10.46 -6.85
N GLU A 640 45.35 -10.37 -8.02
CA GLU A 640 44.49 -9.28 -8.47
C GLU A 640 43.01 -9.46 -8.10
N GLU A 641 42.59 -10.64 -7.65
CA GLU A 641 41.18 -10.88 -7.30
C GLU A 641 40.83 -10.42 -5.87
N PRO A 642 39.56 -10.03 -5.62
CA PRO A 642 39.06 -9.76 -4.28
C PRO A 642 39.31 -10.94 -3.33
N HIS A 643 39.64 -10.66 -2.08
CA HIS A 643 39.79 -11.70 -1.06
C HIS A 643 38.83 -11.47 0.08
N TYR A 644 38.02 -12.49 0.34
CA TYR A 644 37.06 -12.52 1.42
C TYR A 644 37.54 -13.54 2.45
N PRO A 645 38.25 -13.11 3.51
CA PRO A 645 38.91 -14.00 4.45
C PRO A 645 37.93 -14.66 5.44
N LEU A 646 36.90 -15.35 4.95
CA LEU A 646 35.85 -15.98 5.78
C LEU A 646 36.41 -16.87 6.89
N ALA A 647 37.50 -17.60 6.59
CA ALA A 647 38.14 -18.46 7.58
C ALA A 647 38.82 -17.67 8.71
N THR A 648 39.26 -16.44 8.45
CA THR A 648 40.06 -15.63 9.40
C THR A 648 39.38 -14.38 9.92
N ASP A 649 38.21 -14.01 9.38
CA ASP A 649 37.38 -12.87 9.79
C ASP A 649 36.04 -13.34 10.41
N PRO A 650 35.93 -13.38 11.75
CA PRO A 650 34.71 -13.79 12.43
C PRO A 650 33.50 -12.89 12.19
N ALA A 651 33.72 -11.61 11.87
CA ALA A 651 32.62 -10.66 11.63
C ALA A 651 31.99 -10.91 10.27
N LEU A 652 32.83 -11.13 9.24
CA LEU A 652 32.37 -11.52 7.91
C LEU A 652 31.66 -12.87 7.96
N LEU A 653 32.23 -13.87 8.64
CA LEU A 653 31.64 -15.19 8.81
C LEU A 653 30.25 -15.12 9.46
N ARG A 654 30.12 -14.37 10.56
CA ARG A 654 28.82 -14.16 11.24
C ARG A 654 27.80 -13.49 10.32
N THR A 655 28.21 -12.48 9.58
CA THR A 655 27.32 -11.75 8.67
C THR A 655 26.81 -12.66 7.55
N THR A 656 27.69 -13.48 6.98
CA THR A 656 27.33 -14.49 5.96
C THR A 656 26.32 -15.50 6.51
N LYS A 657 26.54 -16.04 7.72
CA LYS A 657 25.60 -16.97 8.38
C LYS A 657 24.22 -16.34 8.63
N VAL A 658 24.20 -15.07 9.05
CA VAL A 658 22.93 -14.33 9.22
C VAL A 658 22.19 -14.21 7.90
N ARG A 659 22.90 -13.96 6.78
CA ARG A 659 22.28 -13.88 5.46
C ARG A 659 21.77 -15.22 4.97
N LEU A 660 22.55 -16.30 5.10
CA LEU A 660 22.11 -17.66 4.75
C LEU A 660 20.83 -18.02 5.50
N ALA A 661 20.77 -17.75 6.81
CA ALA A 661 19.59 -18.02 7.62
C ALA A 661 18.37 -17.15 7.23
N ALA A 662 18.60 -15.89 6.85
CA ALA A 662 17.52 -14.97 6.47
C ALA A 662 16.92 -15.28 5.09
N THR A 663 17.74 -15.76 4.15
CA THR A 663 17.31 -16.04 2.77
C THR A 663 16.90 -17.48 2.53
N GLY A 664 17.37 -18.42 3.36
CA GLY A 664 17.19 -19.85 3.15
C GLY A 664 18.12 -20.46 2.08
N ILE A 665 19.09 -19.69 1.58
CA ILE A 665 20.14 -20.19 0.68
C ILE A 665 21.07 -21.13 1.45
N GLU A 666 21.38 -22.26 0.84
CA GLU A 666 22.32 -23.24 1.37
C GLU A 666 23.70 -23.09 0.70
N VAL A 667 24.77 -23.52 1.37
CA VAL A 667 26.12 -23.56 0.76
C VAL A 667 26.32 -24.92 0.11
N LEU A 668 26.50 -24.98 -1.21
CA LEU A 668 26.76 -26.24 -1.91
C LEU A 668 28.23 -26.62 -1.76
N ASP A 669 29.12 -25.69 -2.08
CA ASP A 669 30.56 -25.94 -2.19
C ASP A 669 31.40 -24.80 -1.63
N ILE A 670 32.66 -25.11 -1.29
CA ILE A 670 33.71 -24.12 -1.02
C ILE A 670 34.91 -24.32 -1.94
N GLU A 671 35.46 -23.20 -2.41
CA GLU A 671 36.59 -23.16 -3.34
C GLU A 671 37.70 -22.21 -2.83
N LEU A 672 38.98 -22.40 -3.15
CA LEU A 672 39.59 -23.53 -3.84
C LEU A 672 40.71 -24.12 -2.98
N ALA A 673 40.66 -25.43 -2.72
CA ALA A 673 41.75 -26.17 -2.09
C ALA A 673 42.80 -26.54 -3.15
N ARG A 674 43.69 -25.59 -3.50
CA ARG A 674 44.72 -25.77 -4.53
C ARG A 674 46.04 -26.21 -3.90
N ILE A 675 46.51 -27.42 -4.21
CA ILE A 675 47.66 -28.06 -3.55
C ILE A 675 48.80 -28.26 -4.55
N SER A 676 49.86 -27.46 -4.41
CA SER A 676 51.10 -27.51 -5.21
C SER A 676 52.15 -28.42 -4.54
N PRO A 677 53.32 -28.67 -5.18
CA PRO A 677 54.38 -29.50 -4.60
C PRO A 677 54.87 -29.08 -3.21
N HIS A 678 54.69 -27.83 -2.81
CA HIS A 678 55.16 -27.29 -1.53
C HIS A 678 54.07 -27.17 -0.45
N ASP A 679 52.80 -27.40 -0.79
CA ASP A 679 51.68 -27.23 0.13
C ASP A 679 51.41 -28.50 0.92
N ASP A 680 50.99 -28.37 2.18
CA ASP A 680 50.55 -29.48 3.03
C ASP A 680 49.02 -29.49 3.10
N PRO A 681 48.33 -30.61 2.80
CA PRO A 681 46.86 -30.70 2.93
C PRO A 681 46.34 -30.27 4.32
N ARG A 682 47.14 -30.41 5.37
CA ARG A 682 46.79 -29.99 6.74
C ARG A 682 46.63 -28.48 6.89
N ASP A 683 47.24 -27.68 6.01
CA ASP A 683 47.10 -26.22 6.03
C ASP A 683 45.67 -25.79 5.64
N PHE A 684 44.89 -26.68 5.02
CA PHE A 684 43.48 -26.46 4.67
C PHE A 684 42.51 -26.82 5.79
N GLN A 685 42.95 -27.27 6.98
CA GLN A 685 42.05 -27.64 8.08
C GLN A 685 41.06 -26.51 8.41
N ARG A 686 41.56 -25.29 8.56
CA ARG A 686 40.72 -24.12 8.87
C ARG A 686 39.73 -23.79 7.75
N PHE A 687 40.13 -24.00 6.50
CA PHE A 687 39.26 -23.85 5.34
C PHE A 687 38.10 -24.86 5.37
N LEU A 688 38.40 -26.12 5.69
CA LEU A 688 37.40 -27.19 5.84
C LEU A 688 36.45 -26.94 7.01
N ASP A 689 36.99 -26.58 8.18
CA ASP A 689 36.18 -26.28 9.37
C ASP A 689 35.21 -25.11 9.11
N THR A 690 35.67 -24.09 8.40
CA THR A 690 34.84 -22.94 8.01
C THR A 690 33.73 -23.36 7.04
N GLY A 691 34.04 -24.22 6.07
CA GLY A 691 33.05 -24.82 5.17
C GLY A 691 31.96 -25.57 5.91
N ALA A 692 32.37 -26.45 6.82
CA ALA A 692 31.45 -27.23 7.66
C ALA A 692 30.58 -26.32 8.55
N GLU A 693 31.16 -25.27 9.13
CA GLU A 693 30.41 -24.29 9.94
C GLU A 693 29.36 -23.52 9.10
N LEU A 694 29.64 -23.27 7.82
CA LEU A 694 28.72 -22.65 6.88
C LEU A 694 27.68 -23.62 6.30
N GLY A 695 27.81 -24.92 6.56
CA GLY A 695 26.95 -25.96 6.02
C GLY A 695 27.26 -26.36 4.58
N ALA A 696 28.49 -26.13 4.11
CA ALA A 696 28.95 -26.61 2.81
C ALA A 696 28.87 -28.14 2.72
N ARG A 697 28.68 -28.66 1.50
CA ARG A 697 28.60 -30.11 1.24
C ARG A 697 29.85 -30.63 0.53
N HIS A 698 30.45 -29.79 -0.31
CA HIS A 698 31.52 -30.18 -1.22
C HIS A 698 32.72 -29.23 -1.15
N VAL A 699 33.91 -29.73 -1.48
CA VAL A 699 35.15 -28.96 -1.54
C VAL A 699 35.74 -29.10 -2.94
N ILE A 700 35.96 -27.98 -3.62
CA ILE A 700 36.66 -27.99 -4.91
C ILE A 700 38.17 -28.02 -4.66
N THR A 701 38.87 -28.93 -5.34
CA THR A 701 40.33 -29.03 -5.26
C THR A 701 41.00 -29.10 -6.64
N GLN A 702 42.20 -28.51 -6.71
CA GLN A 702 43.10 -28.61 -7.86
C GLN A 702 44.48 -29.07 -7.40
N LEU A 703 45.13 -29.93 -8.19
CA LEU A 703 46.42 -30.55 -7.85
C LEU A 703 47.48 -30.22 -8.91
N PRO A 704 48.02 -28.99 -8.95
CA PRO A 704 49.09 -28.61 -9.88
C PRO A 704 50.45 -29.17 -9.46
N ASP A 705 50.56 -30.50 -9.40
CA ASP A 705 51.77 -31.23 -9.01
C ASP A 705 52.12 -32.27 -10.09
N PRO A 706 53.33 -32.19 -10.69
CA PRO A 706 53.75 -33.12 -11.73
C PRO A 706 54.04 -34.52 -11.17
N ASP A 707 54.26 -34.68 -9.87
CA ASP A 707 54.48 -35.97 -9.22
C ASP A 707 53.15 -36.66 -8.93
N ARG A 708 52.87 -37.71 -9.71
CA ARG A 708 51.63 -38.47 -9.60
C ARG A 708 51.43 -39.14 -8.25
N ALA A 709 52.49 -39.69 -7.65
CA ALA A 709 52.36 -40.37 -6.36
C ALA A 709 52.04 -39.35 -5.28
N ARG A 710 52.84 -38.27 -5.19
CA ARG A 710 52.65 -37.23 -4.19
C ARG A 710 51.28 -36.55 -4.27
N LYS A 711 50.78 -36.24 -5.48
CA LYS A 711 49.45 -35.64 -5.61
C LYS A 711 48.32 -36.57 -5.23
N THR A 712 48.47 -37.87 -5.50
CA THR A 712 47.48 -38.88 -5.11
C THR A 712 47.44 -39.01 -3.59
N ASP A 713 48.60 -39.10 -2.94
CA ASP A 713 48.71 -39.17 -1.48
C ASP A 713 48.15 -37.92 -0.80
N ARG A 714 48.43 -36.73 -1.35
CA ARG A 714 47.91 -35.46 -0.81
C ARG A 714 46.41 -35.28 -1.01
N PHE A 715 45.88 -35.72 -2.15
CA PHE A 715 44.44 -35.74 -2.38
C PHE A 715 43.73 -36.70 -1.42
N ALA A 716 44.30 -37.89 -1.19
CA ALA A 716 43.80 -38.83 -0.19
C ALA A 716 43.81 -38.21 1.22
N GLN A 717 44.91 -37.55 1.60
CA GLN A 717 45.01 -36.86 2.88
C GLN A 717 43.97 -35.72 3.02
N LEU A 718 43.71 -34.93 1.97
CA LEU A 718 42.66 -33.90 2.01
C LEU A 718 41.27 -34.53 2.21
N CYS A 719 40.98 -35.65 1.54
CA CYS A 719 39.73 -36.38 1.71
C CYS A 719 39.56 -36.89 3.15
N GLU A 720 40.63 -37.42 3.76
CA GLU A 720 40.64 -37.90 5.15
C GLU A 720 40.34 -36.77 6.15
N LEU A 721 40.86 -35.56 5.91
CA LEU A 721 40.58 -34.37 6.73
C LEU A 721 39.14 -33.87 6.57
N ALA A 722 38.58 -33.95 5.35
CA ALA A 722 37.23 -33.50 5.03
C ALA A 722 36.13 -34.46 5.54
N ARG A 723 36.42 -35.77 5.57
CA ARG A 723 35.46 -36.82 5.92
C ARG A 723 34.77 -36.65 7.29
N PRO A 724 35.47 -36.37 8.43
CA PRO A 724 34.80 -36.20 9.72
C PRO A 724 33.88 -34.98 9.77
N LEU A 725 34.02 -34.04 8.83
CA LEU A 725 33.19 -32.84 8.71
C LEU A 725 31.96 -33.06 7.80
N GLY A 726 31.80 -34.25 7.22
CA GLY A 726 30.72 -34.57 6.28
C GLY A 726 30.91 -33.96 4.89
N LEU A 727 32.13 -33.53 4.54
CA LEU A 727 32.45 -32.91 3.25
C LEU A 727 32.97 -33.94 2.24
N THR A 728 32.53 -33.83 0.99
CA THR A 728 33.19 -34.49 -0.15
C THR A 728 34.27 -33.60 -0.74
N VAL A 729 35.21 -34.20 -1.46
CA VAL A 729 36.31 -33.49 -2.12
C VAL A 729 36.29 -33.81 -3.61
N ASP A 730 36.01 -32.81 -4.42
CA ASP A 730 35.78 -32.93 -5.85
C ASP A 730 36.98 -32.38 -6.63
N LEU A 731 37.66 -33.27 -7.34
CA LEU A 731 38.86 -32.94 -8.11
C LEU A 731 38.46 -32.28 -9.44
N GLU A 732 38.84 -31.02 -9.60
CA GLU A 732 38.72 -30.29 -10.85
C GLU A 732 40.00 -30.49 -11.69
N PHE A 733 39.85 -30.63 -13.02
CA PHE A 733 40.94 -30.92 -13.96
C PHE A 733 41.07 -29.85 -15.07
N PRO A 734 41.55 -28.63 -14.76
CA PRO A 734 41.76 -27.63 -15.80
C PRO A 734 42.82 -28.08 -16.81
N SER A 735 42.52 -27.93 -18.10
CA SER A 735 43.29 -28.56 -19.19
C SER A 735 44.75 -28.11 -19.34
N TRP A 736 45.13 -27.02 -18.69
CA TRP A 736 46.50 -26.47 -18.68
C TRP A 736 47.31 -26.86 -17.45
N THR A 737 46.78 -27.74 -16.58
CA THR A 737 47.44 -28.17 -15.34
C THR A 737 48.02 -29.58 -15.46
N GLU A 738 48.71 -30.03 -14.42
CA GLU A 738 49.29 -31.36 -14.29
C GLU A 738 48.23 -32.47 -14.13
N THR A 739 46.94 -32.09 -14.05
CA THR A 739 45.79 -32.98 -14.17
C THR A 739 44.90 -32.44 -15.31
N PRO A 740 45.27 -32.65 -16.59
CA PRO A 740 44.71 -31.91 -17.72
C PRO A 740 43.43 -32.51 -18.31
N ASP A 741 43.07 -33.74 -17.95
CA ASP A 741 41.97 -34.48 -18.57
C ASP A 741 41.27 -35.43 -17.59
N LEU A 742 40.11 -35.94 -18.00
CA LEU A 742 39.29 -36.86 -17.22
C LEU A 742 40.08 -38.13 -16.83
N GLY A 743 40.89 -38.66 -17.75
CA GLY A 743 41.69 -39.86 -17.50
C GLY A 743 42.73 -39.65 -16.40
N ALA A 744 43.34 -38.47 -16.33
CA ALA A 744 44.26 -38.07 -15.27
C ALA A 744 43.55 -37.97 -13.92
N ALA A 745 42.37 -37.33 -13.87
CA ALA A 745 41.57 -37.24 -12.65
C ALA A 745 41.15 -38.63 -12.13
N VAL A 746 40.66 -39.51 -13.03
CA VAL A 746 40.27 -40.89 -12.69
C VAL A 746 41.42 -41.70 -12.09
N ARG A 747 42.65 -41.53 -12.62
CA ARG A 747 43.84 -42.19 -12.06
C ARG A 747 44.15 -41.73 -10.64
N VAL A 748 43.93 -40.44 -10.33
CA VAL A 748 44.12 -39.90 -8.98
C VAL A 748 43.06 -40.46 -8.05
N LEU A 749 41.78 -40.42 -8.42
CA LEU A 749 40.70 -40.95 -7.58
C LEU A 749 40.87 -42.43 -7.26
N ARG A 750 41.17 -43.25 -8.27
CA ARG A 750 41.42 -44.70 -8.06
C ARG A 750 42.65 -44.97 -7.19
N GLY A 751 43.67 -44.11 -7.28
CA GLY A 751 44.88 -44.26 -6.48
C GLY A 751 44.68 -43.82 -5.03
N ALA A 752 43.85 -42.80 -4.79
CA ALA A 752 43.55 -42.31 -3.46
C ALA A 752 42.56 -43.20 -2.70
N ASP A 753 41.62 -43.83 -3.42
CA ASP A 753 40.66 -44.82 -2.92
C ASP A 753 39.88 -44.33 -1.67
N GLN A 754 39.36 -43.10 -1.75
CA GLN A 754 38.63 -42.46 -0.65
C GLN A 754 37.13 -42.44 -0.92
N PRO A 755 36.28 -42.74 0.08
CA PRO A 755 34.83 -42.87 -0.10
C PRO A 755 34.10 -41.53 -0.29
N ASN A 756 34.76 -40.40 -0.01
CA ASN A 756 34.23 -39.05 -0.19
C ASN A 756 34.96 -38.27 -1.31
N ALA A 757 35.73 -38.97 -2.16
CA ALA A 757 36.36 -38.37 -3.32
C ALA A 757 35.41 -38.37 -4.52
N GLY A 758 35.39 -37.24 -5.24
CA GLY A 758 34.61 -37.05 -6.46
C GLY A 758 35.39 -36.30 -7.55
N ILE A 759 34.73 -36.10 -8.69
CA ILE A 759 35.23 -35.35 -9.83
C ILE A 759 34.27 -34.18 -10.07
N LEU A 760 34.81 -32.96 -10.07
CA LEU A 760 34.08 -31.80 -10.56
C LEU A 760 34.25 -31.71 -12.08
N VAL A 761 33.16 -31.96 -12.81
CA VAL A 761 33.11 -31.67 -14.24
C VAL A 761 32.79 -30.19 -14.42
N ASP A 762 33.81 -29.41 -14.76
CA ASP A 762 33.65 -28.09 -15.33
C ASP A 762 33.52 -28.20 -16.85
N LEU A 763 32.41 -27.70 -17.41
CA LEU A 763 32.09 -27.84 -18.83
C LEU A 763 33.16 -27.22 -19.75
N LEU A 764 33.77 -26.11 -19.34
CA LEU A 764 34.84 -25.48 -20.10
C LEU A 764 36.09 -26.35 -20.12
N HIS A 765 36.50 -26.87 -18.95
CA HIS A 765 37.68 -27.71 -18.83
C HIS A 765 37.49 -29.06 -19.52
N PHE A 766 36.32 -29.68 -19.37
CA PHE A 766 35.98 -30.91 -20.07
C PHE A 766 36.05 -30.74 -21.59
N ALA A 767 35.36 -29.73 -22.14
CA ALA A 767 35.32 -29.47 -23.57
C ALA A 767 36.71 -29.18 -24.18
N ARG A 768 37.64 -28.63 -23.39
CA ARG A 768 38.99 -28.25 -23.85
C ARG A 768 40.08 -29.27 -23.52
N SER A 769 39.76 -30.34 -22.80
CA SER A 769 40.71 -31.39 -22.41
C SER A 769 40.86 -32.52 -23.43
N GLY A 770 39.97 -32.62 -24.42
CA GLY A 770 39.89 -33.77 -25.32
C GLY A 770 39.29 -35.02 -24.68
N SER A 771 38.65 -34.89 -23.52
CA SER A 771 37.98 -35.98 -22.81
C SER A 771 36.76 -36.50 -23.58
N SER A 772 36.48 -37.80 -23.43
CA SER A 772 35.40 -38.49 -24.14
C SER A 772 34.11 -38.54 -23.32
N LEU A 773 32.98 -38.20 -23.96
CA LEU A 773 31.64 -38.42 -23.37
C LEU A 773 31.36 -39.90 -23.11
N ALA A 774 31.95 -40.80 -23.90
CA ALA A 774 31.79 -42.24 -23.67
C ALA A 774 32.54 -42.72 -22.42
N ASP A 775 33.69 -42.12 -22.13
CA ASP A 775 34.45 -42.42 -20.92
C ASP A 775 33.76 -41.83 -19.69
N LEU A 776 33.20 -40.63 -19.82
CA LEU A 776 32.45 -39.97 -18.74
C LEU A 776 31.26 -40.82 -18.28
N ARG A 777 30.48 -41.40 -19.21
CA ARG A 777 29.34 -42.27 -18.92
C ARG A 777 29.70 -43.59 -18.22
N GLN A 778 30.95 -44.02 -18.28
CA GLN A 778 31.41 -45.27 -17.67
C GLN A 778 31.88 -45.09 -16.22
N LEU A 779 31.97 -43.86 -15.72
CA LEU A 779 32.42 -43.60 -14.37
C LEU A 779 31.32 -43.87 -13.33
N PRO A 780 31.70 -44.25 -12.09
CA PRO A 780 30.73 -44.47 -11.03
C PRO A 780 29.91 -43.21 -10.74
N ALA A 781 28.59 -43.36 -10.59
CA ALA A 781 27.68 -42.22 -10.40
C ALA A 781 27.97 -41.46 -9.10
N GLU A 782 28.43 -42.19 -8.07
CA GLU A 782 28.81 -41.67 -6.77
C GLU A 782 30.04 -40.74 -6.79
N TRP A 783 30.79 -40.68 -7.91
CA TRP A 783 31.89 -39.74 -8.04
C TRP A 783 31.45 -38.34 -8.44
N PHE A 784 30.18 -38.14 -8.78
CA PHE A 784 29.66 -36.85 -9.21
C PHE A 784 28.71 -36.30 -8.16
N HIS A 785 29.07 -35.16 -7.57
CA HIS A 785 28.26 -34.50 -6.55
C HIS A 785 27.54 -33.26 -7.08
N PHE A 786 28.16 -32.54 -8.03
CA PHE A 786 27.61 -31.38 -8.73
C PHE A 786 28.43 -31.11 -10.01
N VAL A 787 28.00 -30.13 -10.82
CA VAL A 787 28.64 -29.79 -12.11
C VAL A 787 28.76 -28.28 -12.28
N HIS A 788 29.87 -27.80 -12.84
CA HIS A 788 30.08 -26.42 -13.23
C HIS A 788 29.59 -26.17 -14.66
N VAL A 789 28.54 -25.36 -14.81
CA VAL A 789 27.82 -25.14 -16.07
C VAL A 789 28.11 -23.75 -16.62
N CYS A 790 28.59 -23.72 -17.85
CA CYS A 790 28.81 -22.53 -18.65
C CYS A 790 28.85 -22.90 -20.13
N ASP A 791 28.91 -21.90 -20.98
CA ASP A 791 29.36 -22.01 -22.36
C ASP A 791 30.65 -21.20 -22.55
N ALA A 792 31.25 -21.24 -23.74
CA ALA A 792 32.41 -20.44 -24.07
C ALA A 792 32.53 -20.18 -25.58
N PRO A 793 33.29 -19.14 -25.98
CA PRO A 793 33.53 -18.87 -27.39
C PRO A 793 34.04 -20.11 -28.13
N PRO A 794 33.61 -20.32 -29.39
CA PRO A 794 34.03 -21.48 -30.17
C PRO A 794 35.53 -21.48 -30.41
N GLY A 795 36.12 -22.69 -30.39
CA GLY A 795 37.56 -22.90 -30.56
C GLY A 795 38.33 -22.98 -29.24
N VAL A 796 39.48 -23.64 -29.29
CA VAL A 796 40.38 -23.81 -28.16
C VAL A 796 41.56 -22.86 -28.34
N PRO A 797 41.78 -21.88 -27.43
CA PRO A 797 42.96 -21.02 -27.48
C PRO A 797 44.25 -21.84 -27.57
N PRO A 798 45.22 -21.46 -28.42
CA PRO A 798 46.44 -22.24 -28.64
C PRO A 798 47.49 -22.08 -27.52
N THR A 799 47.26 -21.19 -26.56
CA THR A 799 48.19 -20.88 -25.45
C THR A 799 47.53 -21.06 -24.09
N ASN A 800 48.31 -21.42 -23.08
CA ASN A 800 47.84 -21.51 -21.70
C ASN A 800 47.30 -20.17 -21.19
N GLU A 801 47.91 -19.05 -21.59
CA GLU A 801 47.43 -17.71 -21.26
C GLU A 801 46.02 -17.48 -21.82
N GLY A 802 45.76 -17.86 -23.07
CA GLY A 802 44.43 -17.76 -23.67
C GLY A 802 43.41 -18.69 -23.00
N LEU A 803 43.82 -19.91 -22.61
CA LEU A 803 42.95 -20.84 -21.88
C LEU A 803 42.53 -20.28 -20.51
N ILE A 804 43.49 -19.76 -19.75
CA ILE A 804 43.28 -19.14 -18.43
C ILE A 804 42.42 -17.88 -18.57
N HIS A 805 42.69 -17.05 -19.58
CA HIS A 805 41.95 -15.83 -19.84
C HIS A 805 40.47 -16.13 -20.09
N THR A 806 40.14 -17.05 -21.00
CA THR A 806 38.73 -17.42 -21.22
C THR A 806 38.09 -17.96 -19.95
N ALA A 807 38.78 -18.85 -19.22
CA ALA A 807 38.24 -19.47 -18.02
C ALA A 807 37.90 -18.48 -16.90
N ARG A 808 38.60 -17.33 -16.86
CA ARG A 808 38.45 -16.32 -15.82
C ARG A 808 37.65 -15.09 -16.22
N PHE A 809 37.45 -14.84 -17.51
CA PHE A 809 36.90 -13.56 -17.96
C PHE A 809 35.91 -13.62 -19.12
N GLU A 810 35.90 -14.69 -19.92
CA GLU A 810 35.15 -14.74 -21.18
C GLU A 810 34.26 -15.99 -21.30
N ARG A 811 33.82 -16.56 -20.18
CA ARG A 811 32.76 -17.58 -20.24
C ARG A 811 31.45 -16.95 -20.69
N LEU A 812 30.61 -17.74 -21.34
CA LEU A 812 29.34 -17.32 -21.94
C LEU A 812 28.16 -18.05 -21.25
N PHE A 813 26.96 -17.52 -21.43
CA PHE A 813 25.77 -18.21 -20.93
C PHE A 813 25.50 -19.49 -21.74
N PRO A 814 24.91 -20.54 -21.14
CA PRO A 814 24.52 -21.75 -21.85
C PRO A 814 23.76 -21.45 -23.15
N GLY A 815 24.27 -21.94 -24.29
CA GLY A 815 23.67 -21.76 -25.61
C GLY A 815 24.19 -20.56 -26.41
N GLU A 816 25.05 -19.72 -25.83
CA GLU A 816 25.68 -18.60 -26.55
C GLU A 816 27.00 -18.99 -27.24
N GLY A 817 27.57 -20.15 -26.90
CA GLY A 817 28.92 -20.53 -27.30
C GLY A 817 28.98 -21.82 -28.12
N GLY A 818 30.15 -22.46 -28.08
CA GLY A 818 30.48 -23.64 -28.87
C GLY A 818 30.61 -24.94 -28.09
N ILE A 819 30.33 -24.95 -26.78
CA ILE A 819 30.41 -26.17 -25.97
C ILE A 819 29.15 -27.02 -26.21
N ASP A 820 29.33 -28.35 -26.33
CA ASP A 820 28.21 -29.31 -26.30
C ASP A 820 27.65 -29.45 -24.88
N VAL A 821 27.01 -28.37 -24.39
CA VAL A 821 26.50 -28.26 -23.02
C VAL A 821 25.55 -29.43 -22.71
N ARG A 822 24.62 -29.74 -23.63
CA ARG A 822 23.64 -30.82 -23.44
C ARG A 822 24.30 -32.19 -23.47
N GLY A 823 25.16 -32.48 -24.44
CA GLY A 823 25.82 -33.78 -24.54
C GLY A 823 26.69 -34.12 -23.33
N ILE A 824 27.34 -33.11 -22.73
CA ILE A 824 28.10 -33.27 -21.48
C ILE A 824 27.16 -33.52 -20.29
N LEU A 825 26.12 -32.70 -20.12
CA LEU A 825 25.17 -32.85 -19.02
C LEU A 825 24.40 -34.18 -19.10
N ASP A 826 24.04 -34.65 -20.29
CA ASP A 826 23.37 -35.94 -20.53
C ASP A 826 24.29 -37.15 -20.32
N ALA A 827 25.61 -36.95 -20.27
CA ALA A 827 26.58 -37.98 -19.94
C ALA A 827 26.79 -38.12 -18.42
N LEU A 828 26.26 -37.20 -17.61
CA LEU A 828 26.35 -37.23 -16.15
C LEU A 828 25.11 -37.87 -15.51
N PRO A 829 25.21 -38.33 -14.25
CA PRO A 829 24.05 -38.80 -13.49
C PRO A 829 22.93 -37.74 -13.40
N PRO A 830 21.65 -38.15 -13.46
CA PRO A 830 20.54 -37.22 -13.28
C PRO A 830 20.44 -36.73 -11.82
N GLY A 831 19.90 -35.52 -11.62
CA GLY A 831 19.63 -34.97 -10.29
C GLY A 831 20.78 -34.21 -9.63
N LEU A 832 21.92 -34.05 -10.31
CA LEU A 832 23.03 -33.23 -9.82
C LEU A 832 22.66 -31.73 -9.79
N PRO A 833 23.07 -30.98 -8.75
CA PRO A 833 22.99 -29.52 -8.76
C PRO A 833 23.90 -28.91 -9.84
N TYR A 834 23.41 -27.87 -10.50
CA TYR A 834 24.12 -27.14 -11.56
C TYR A 834 24.67 -25.84 -10.97
N ALA A 835 25.96 -25.82 -10.68
CA ALA A 835 26.66 -24.62 -10.26
C ALA A 835 27.02 -23.78 -11.49
N LEU A 836 26.42 -22.60 -11.61
CA LEU A 836 26.67 -21.70 -12.73
C LEU A 836 27.97 -20.97 -12.49
N GLU A 837 29.04 -21.39 -13.16
CA GLU A 837 30.37 -20.76 -13.13
C GLU A 837 30.65 -20.06 -14.47
N ILE A 838 30.25 -18.80 -14.57
CA ILE A 838 30.23 -18.02 -15.81
C ILE A 838 30.95 -16.68 -15.61
N PRO A 839 32.25 -16.63 -15.31
CA PRO A 839 32.93 -15.35 -15.24
C PRO A 839 32.95 -14.64 -16.60
N ARG A 840 32.26 -13.51 -16.67
CA ARG A 840 32.14 -12.65 -17.87
C ARG A 840 32.46 -11.20 -17.53
N ALA A 841 33.74 -10.90 -17.34
CA ALA A 841 34.22 -9.65 -16.72
C ALA A 841 33.65 -8.38 -17.37
N THR A 842 33.61 -8.31 -18.71
CA THR A 842 33.07 -7.16 -19.44
C THR A 842 31.58 -6.95 -19.15
N LEU A 843 30.79 -8.03 -19.11
CA LEU A 843 29.36 -7.93 -18.84
C LEU A 843 29.12 -7.57 -17.36
N VAL A 844 29.82 -8.22 -16.43
CA VAL A 844 29.75 -7.90 -15.00
C VAL A 844 30.08 -6.43 -14.73
N ALA A 845 31.08 -5.86 -15.42
CA ALA A 845 31.41 -4.45 -15.31
C ALA A 845 30.30 -3.52 -15.85
N GLN A 846 29.50 -3.97 -16.80
CA GLN A 846 28.41 -3.18 -17.40
C GLN A 846 27.12 -3.25 -16.59
N VAL A 847 26.75 -4.43 -16.07
CA VAL A 847 25.44 -4.66 -15.43
C VAL A 847 25.52 -4.86 -13.91
N GLY A 848 26.73 -5.10 -13.38
CA GLY A 848 26.96 -5.43 -11.97
C GLY A 848 26.76 -6.91 -11.64
N GLY A 849 27.36 -7.35 -10.52
CA GLY A 849 27.35 -8.77 -10.12
C GLY A 849 25.96 -9.36 -9.83
N LYS A 850 25.06 -8.58 -9.21
CA LYS A 850 23.70 -9.03 -8.88
C LYS A 850 22.88 -9.31 -10.14
N GLU A 851 22.90 -8.37 -11.10
CA GLU A 851 22.18 -8.56 -12.37
C GLU A 851 22.82 -9.66 -13.22
N HIS A 852 24.15 -9.78 -13.20
CA HIS A 852 24.84 -10.87 -13.88
C HIS A 852 24.43 -12.26 -13.34
N ALA A 853 24.27 -12.41 -12.02
CA ALA A 853 23.75 -13.64 -11.41
C ALA A 853 22.31 -13.93 -11.88
N ARG A 854 21.44 -12.91 -11.92
CA ARG A 854 20.06 -13.05 -12.43
C ARG A 854 20.03 -13.48 -13.90
N LEU A 855 20.85 -12.87 -14.74
CA LEU A 855 20.98 -13.22 -16.16
C LEU A 855 21.50 -14.65 -16.34
N SER A 856 22.48 -15.05 -15.53
CA SER A 856 23.08 -16.39 -15.57
C SER A 856 22.04 -17.50 -15.35
N ILE A 857 21.26 -17.43 -14.27
CA ILE A 857 20.22 -18.44 -14.00
C ILE A 857 19.06 -18.39 -14.98
N THR A 858 18.70 -17.20 -15.46
CA THR A 858 17.66 -17.04 -16.48
C THR A 858 18.08 -17.75 -17.78
N ALA A 859 19.27 -17.44 -18.29
CA ALA A 859 19.79 -18.06 -19.51
C ALA A 859 19.98 -19.57 -19.35
N ALA A 860 20.44 -20.04 -18.20
CA ALA A 860 20.57 -21.47 -17.93
C ALA A 860 19.20 -22.17 -17.90
N ARG A 861 18.18 -21.58 -17.25
CA ARG A 861 16.81 -22.11 -17.24
C ARG A 861 16.20 -22.12 -18.64
N ASP A 862 16.33 -21.04 -19.38
CA ASP A 862 15.79 -20.92 -20.74
C ASP A 862 16.44 -21.95 -21.66
N TYR A 863 17.77 -22.03 -21.66
CA TYR A 863 18.50 -22.97 -22.50
C TYR A 863 18.20 -24.42 -22.14
N LEU A 864 18.06 -24.76 -20.85
CA LEU A 864 17.90 -26.15 -20.40
C LEU A 864 16.44 -26.60 -20.24
N SER A 865 15.47 -25.69 -20.30
CA SER A 865 14.02 -26.00 -20.26
C SER A 865 13.45 -26.40 -21.63
N LEU A 866 14.12 -25.99 -22.71
CA LEU A 866 13.81 -26.47 -24.05
C LEU A 866 14.11 -27.99 -24.16
N PRO A 867 13.26 -28.80 -24.79
CA PRO A 867 13.51 -30.23 -24.98
C PRO A 867 14.82 -30.49 -25.74
#